data_AF-A0A3M7B4E6-F1
#
_entry.id   AF-A0A3M7B4E6-F1
#
_cell.length_a   1.000
_cell.length_b   1.000
_cell.length_c   1.000
_cell.angle_alpha   90.00
_cell.angle_beta   90.00
_cell.angle_gamma   90.00
#
_symmetry.space_group_name_H-M   'P 1'
#
loop_
_entity.id
_entity.type
_entity.pdbx_description
1 polymer ?
#
loop_
_entity_poly.entity_id
_entity_poly.type
_entity_poly.pdbx_seq_one_letter_code
_entity_poly.pdbx_strand_id
1 'polypeptide(L)'
;MSQRSSFNAPEPGCYVPAVTFFKPETDELDLVSQAKYFAYLANTGLKGLVVLGINAETFLLTREERKALLVTARAAVPKGFPIIAGVGGHSTRQVLEYIQDAKDAGSDYVLLLPCAYFGKATTPAVVKAFFDQVAQASALPIVLYNFPAVCNGLDLDSDLIGEIARQSPKIVGVKLTCGSVAKIVRLAAMFKPDRFAVFGGQADFLLGGLAVGSAGCIAAFANPAPKSVAKVFELQKNGKQQEALALQRILSLAESSTKPGIAAVKYAAAVVTAPRAGIPDASKLLEPRRPYDAPTAAVKLRIERDLKDVARLEDGGPMSGGLNQARLIDRSLHPTTSPQTSGAAQPPCASSPPADWSPQAERRAQDEEDPESGPHSPNYGEKDQVTYPEGGLEAWLVVLGSFLGMTASFGYMNTIGIYEAYLNTNQLSSYEQSTTGWVFSLYIFLSFFCGVQIGPIFDAKGPRLLVLSGSVLLLLSIFLMGVCTEYWHFIIVFGILGGVGTSLIFTPAVSSLGHFFFVNRANATGIAAAGGSVGGIIFPLMLQSLFPKVGWAWATRIQGFIFLGLLIGANLLIKSRLPPKPGGSVLPDFKIFRQPAFLLATIGTYFLEWGLFVPITYLVSYALQTGAMTEAFSFQLIAIFNAGSSLGRWAPGYLADKFGRYNTMIATTIGCMTSSLGLWLPAAVLTVQGDPSDSTIKGLTITYAVIMGFSSGSNISLTPVCVGMLCDTEEYGRYYATCYTIVSFGTLTGVPIAGAIISACGGAYWGVATWTGLCYVCALAAFCAVRVINAGWKLNVLY
;
A
#
# COMPACT_ATOMS: atom_id res chain seq x y z
N MET A 1 23.02 31.28 -41.51
CA MET A 1 23.25 29.82 -41.63
C MET A 1 23.13 29.20 -40.24
N SER A 2 22.44 28.07 -40.08
CA SER A 2 22.39 27.40 -38.76
C SER A 2 23.66 26.56 -38.56
N GLN A 3 24.34 26.74 -37.41
CA GLN A 3 25.42 25.84 -37.01
C GLN A 3 24.81 24.49 -36.63
N ARG A 4 25.10 23.44 -37.40
CA ARG A 4 24.86 22.06 -36.95
C ARG A 4 25.71 21.82 -35.71
N SER A 5 25.12 21.32 -34.62
CA SER A 5 25.89 20.89 -33.45
C SER A 5 26.87 19.79 -33.85
N SER A 6 28.11 19.87 -33.39
CA SER A 6 29.16 18.86 -33.67
C SER A 6 28.93 17.51 -33.00
N PHE A 7 27.85 17.38 -32.23
CA PHE A 7 27.47 16.18 -31.50
C PHE A 7 26.08 15.75 -31.99
N ASN A 8 25.98 14.51 -32.42
CA ASN A 8 24.73 13.86 -32.83
C ASN A 8 24.15 13.06 -31.67
N ALA A 9 22.85 12.78 -31.71
CA ALA A 9 22.24 11.77 -30.84
C ALA A 9 22.69 10.33 -31.23
N PRO A 10 22.73 9.39 -30.26
CA PRO A 10 22.82 7.97 -30.57
C PRO A 10 21.70 7.53 -31.53
N GLU A 11 22.05 6.72 -32.53
CA GLU A 11 21.09 6.31 -33.56
C GLU A 11 19.91 5.49 -32.99
N PRO A 12 18.69 5.64 -33.52
CA PRO A 12 17.53 4.85 -33.09
C PRO A 12 17.74 3.33 -33.22
N GLY A 13 17.38 2.59 -32.18
CA GLY A 13 17.52 1.14 -32.10
C GLY A 13 17.50 0.60 -30.66
N CYS A 14 17.72 -0.70 -30.52
CA CYS A 14 17.84 -1.37 -29.24
C CYS A 14 19.31 -1.56 -28.84
N TYR A 15 19.68 -1.13 -27.64
CA TYR A 15 21.02 -1.28 -27.07
C TYR A 15 20.98 -2.21 -25.85
N VAL A 16 22.06 -2.97 -25.63
CA VAL A 16 22.17 -3.89 -24.49
C VAL A 16 23.13 -3.36 -23.42
N PRO A 17 22.69 -3.18 -22.15
CA PRO A 17 23.58 -3.02 -21.01
C PRO A 17 24.18 -4.39 -20.68
N ALA A 18 25.32 -4.69 -21.28
CA ALA A 18 25.91 -6.02 -21.32
C ALA A 18 26.38 -6.49 -19.92
N VAL A 19 26.15 -7.76 -19.61
CA VAL A 19 26.58 -8.38 -18.33
C VAL A 19 28.08 -8.67 -18.28
N THR A 20 28.63 -8.75 -17.07
CA THR A 20 30.07 -8.99 -16.81
C THR A 20 30.38 -10.43 -16.41
N PHE A 21 31.41 -11.02 -17.02
CA PHE A 21 31.91 -12.36 -16.72
C PHE A 21 33.05 -12.31 -15.70
N PHE A 22 32.99 -13.16 -14.68
CA PHE A 22 34.01 -13.28 -13.62
C PHE A 22 34.49 -14.73 -13.48
N LYS A 23 35.65 -14.92 -12.86
CA LYS A 23 36.18 -16.22 -12.43
C LYS A 23 35.83 -16.43 -10.95
N PRO A 24 34.88 -17.31 -10.57
CA PRO A 24 34.42 -17.38 -9.17
C PRO A 24 35.50 -17.79 -8.16
N GLU A 25 36.61 -18.39 -8.60
CA GLU A 25 37.78 -18.73 -7.79
C GLU A 25 38.59 -17.52 -7.32
N THR A 26 38.84 -16.56 -8.23
CA THR A 26 39.72 -15.40 -8.00
C THR A 26 38.98 -14.07 -7.89
N ASP A 27 37.68 -14.05 -8.21
CA ASP A 27 36.83 -12.86 -8.33
C ASP A 27 37.31 -11.86 -9.42
N GLU A 28 38.25 -12.26 -10.29
CA GLU A 28 38.74 -11.47 -11.43
C GLU A 28 37.78 -11.51 -12.62
N LEU A 29 37.90 -10.54 -13.54
CA LEU A 29 37.25 -10.58 -14.86
C LEU A 29 37.73 -11.74 -15.75
N ASP A 30 36.80 -12.39 -16.44
CA ASP A 30 37.12 -13.22 -17.63
C ASP A 30 36.94 -12.40 -18.92
N LEU A 31 37.99 -11.66 -19.28
CA LEU A 31 38.03 -10.86 -20.50
C LEU A 31 37.94 -11.69 -21.80
N VAL A 32 38.24 -13.01 -21.77
CA VAL A 32 38.20 -13.87 -22.95
C VAL A 32 36.76 -14.26 -23.27
N SER A 33 36.00 -14.70 -22.27
CA SER A 33 34.56 -14.93 -22.42
C SER A 33 33.80 -13.62 -22.66
N GLN A 34 34.21 -12.53 -21.99
CA GLN A 34 33.64 -11.19 -22.23
C GLN A 34 33.80 -10.74 -23.69
N ALA A 35 34.98 -10.91 -24.29
CA ALA A 35 35.23 -10.57 -25.69
C ALA A 35 34.31 -11.35 -26.64
N LYS A 36 34.19 -12.68 -26.44
CA LYS A 36 33.24 -13.51 -27.19
C LYS A 36 31.81 -13.01 -27.07
N TYR A 37 31.37 -12.65 -25.86
CA TYR A 37 29.99 -12.20 -25.63
C TYR A 37 29.70 -10.83 -26.24
N PHE A 38 30.64 -9.88 -26.17
CA PHE A 38 30.53 -8.59 -26.86
C PHE A 38 30.47 -8.75 -28.39
N ALA A 39 31.34 -9.60 -28.96
CA ALA A 39 31.35 -9.91 -30.38
C ALA A 39 30.05 -10.60 -30.83
N TYR A 40 29.52 -11.53 -30.04
CA TYR A 40 28.21 -12.15 -30.28
C TYR A 40 27.09 -11.10 -30.28
N LEU A 41 26.97 -10.29 -29.23
CA LEU A 41 25.91 -9.29 -29.09
C LEU A 41 25.91 -8.28 -30.26
N ALA A 42 27.09 -7.86 -30.73
CA ALA A 42 27.19 -6.95 -31.88
C ALA A 42 26.66 -7.54 -33.21
N ASN A 43 26.55 -8.86 -33.32
CA ASN A 43 26.06 -9.57 -34.53
C ASN A 43 24.57 -10.00 -34.42
N THR A 44 23.82 -9.50 -33.43
CA THR A 44 22.41 -9.88 -33.20
C THR A 44 21.37 -8.94 -33.83
N GLY A 45 21.81 -7.82 -34.42
CA GLY A 45 20.92 -6.74 -34.87
C GLY A 45 20.64 -5.66 -33.82
N LEU A 46 21.19 -5.79 -32.60
CA LEU A 46 21.27 -4.69 -31.65
C LEU A 46 22.11 -3.55 -32.23
N LYS A 47 21.76 -2.30 -31.88
CA LYS A 47 22.32 -1.08 -32.49
C LYS A 47 23.58 -0.55 -31.79
N GLY A 48 23.89 -1.06 -30.59
CA GLY A 48 25.11 -0.74 -29.87
C GLY A 48 25.20 -1.47 -28.53
N LEU A 49 26.39 -1.46 -27.93
CA LEU A 49 26.60 -1.91 -26.55
C LEU A 49 26.49 -0.73 -25.59
N VAL A 50 25.95 -0.99 -24.40
CA VAL A 50 26.20 -0.17 -23.21
C VAL A 50 27.07 -1.00 -22.28
N VAL A 51 28.31 -0.56 -22.13
CA VAL A 51 29.32 -1.21 -21.27
C VAL A 51 29.41 -0.39 -19.99
N LEU A 52 29.73 -1.04 -18.86
CA LEU A 52 29.68 -0.42 -17.53
C LEU A 52 28.27 0.07 -17.11
N GLY A 53 27.21 -0.63 -17.56
CA GLY A 53 25.86 -0.44 -17.03
C GLY A 53 25.68 -1.02 -15.61
N ILE A 54 24.54 -0.77 -14.97
CA ILE A 54 24.22 -1.38 -13.67
C ILE A 54 24.30 -2.91 -13.71
N ASN A 55 23.83 -3.54 -14.79
CA ASN A 55 23.91 -4.99 -15.01
C ASN A 55 25.31 -5.51 -15.33
N ALA A 56 26.27 -4.61 -15.57
CA ALA A 56 27.69 -4.94 -15.67
C ALA A 56 28.39 -4.88 -14.29
N GLU A 57 27.61 -4.77 -13.20
CA GLU A 57 28.09 -4.75 -11.81
C GLU A 57 29.08 -3.60 -11.52
N THR A 58 28.95 -2.49 -12.24
CA THR A 58 29.96 -1.44 -12.36
C THR A 58 30.41 -0.81 -11.03
N PHE A 59 29.52 -0.68 -10.04
CA PHE A 59 29.89 -0.17 -8.72
C PHE A 59 30.74 -1.14 -7.89
N LEU A 60 30.88 -2.39 -8.33
CA LEU A 60 31.76 -3.42 -7.78
C LEU A 60 33.08 -3.55 -8.57
N LEU A 61 33.25 -2.79 -9.65
CA LEU A 61 34.45 -2.82 -10.49
C LEU A 61 35.42 -1.69 -10.11
N THR A 62 36.70 -2.07 -9.97
CA THR A 62 37.84 -1.13 -9.89
C THR A 62 37.95 -0.27 -11.15
N ARG A 63 38.73 0.82 -11.09
CA ARG A 63 38.91 1.73 -12.24
C ARG A 63 39.62 1.02 -13.40
N GLU A 64 40.53 0.13 -13.08
CA GLU A 64 41.35 -0.67 -13.97
C GLU A 64 40.49 -1.72 -14.69
N GLU A 65 39.63 -2.43 -13.96
CA GLU A 65 38.63 -3.35 -14.53
C GLU A 65 37.62 -2.63 -15.43
N ARG A 66 37.13 -1.45 -15.02
CA ARG A 66 36.26 -0.60 -15.86
C ARG A 66 36.94 -0.25 -17.19
N LYS A 67 38.21 0.16 -17.16
CA LYS A 67 38.99 0.48 -18.37
C LYS A 67 39.25 -0.76 -19.23
N ALA A 68 39.58 -1.90 -18.61
CA ALA A 68 39.78 -3.17 -19.30
C ALA A 68 38.53 -3.62 -20.07
N LEU A 69 37.34 -3.61 -19.44
CA LEU A 69 36.09 -3.97 -20.12
C LEU A 69 35.79 -3.08 -21.34
N LEU A 70 36.09 -1.78 -21.27
CA LEU A 70 35.89 -0.87 -22.40
C LEU A 70 36.87 -1.15 -23.56
N VAL A 71 38.15 -1.41 -23.26
CA VAL A 71 39.14 -1.80 -24.27
C VAL A 71 38.76 -3.15 -24.91
N THR A 72 38.37 -4.13 -24.10
CA THR A 72 37.89 -5.44 -24.58
C THR A 72 36.64 -5.29 -25.44
N ALA A 73 35.67 -4.45 -25.05
CA ALA A 73 34.50 -4.16 -25.86
C ALA A 73 34.87 -3.51 -27.20
N ARG A 74 35.75 -2.50 -27.19
CA ARG A 74 36.17 -1.78 -28.40
C ARG A 74 36.85 -2.70 -29.42
N ALA A 75 37.66 -3.65 -28.94
CA ALA A 75 38.38 -4.62 -29.76
C ALA A 75 37.49 -5.79 -30.25
N ALA A 76 36.44 -6.15 -29.50
CA ALA A 76 35.57 -7.28 -29.82
C ALA A 76 34.46 -6.97 -30.84
N VAL A 77 34.01 -5.71 -30.94
CA VAL A 77 32.91 -5.31 -31.84
C VAL A 77 33.41 -4.69 -33.16
N PRO A 78 32.61 -4.68 -34.23
CA PRO A 78 33.00 -4.08 -35.50
C PRO A 78 33.41 -2.60 -35.39
N LYS A 79 34.32 -2.15 -36.27
CA LYS A 79 34.76 -0.75 -36.35
C LYS A 79 33.56 0.18 -36.60
N GLY A 80 33.35 1.13 -35.70
CA GLY A 80 32.21 2.05 -35.75
C GLY A 80 30.90 1.51 -35.16
N PHE A 81 30.89 0.30 -34.58
CA PHE A 81 29.74 -0.18 -33.81
C PHE A 81 29.60 0.61 -32.50
N PRO A 82 28.48 1.29 -32.22
CA PRO A 82 28.37 2.22 -31.09
C PRO A 82 28.60 1.57 -29.71
N ILE A 83 29.47 2.18 -28.90
CA ILE A 83 29.67 1.88 -27.48
C ILE A 83 29.28 3.10 -26.64
N ILE A 84 28.38 2.90 -25.68
CA ILE A 84 28.05 3.86 -24.62
C ILE A 84 28.69 3.36 -23.32
N ALA A 85 29.61 4.14 -22.73
CA ALA A 85 30.27 3.78 -21.48
C ALA A 85 29.53 4.36 -20.26
N GLY A 86 29.16 3.53 -19.29
CA GLY A 86 28.63 3.99 -18.01
C GLY A 86 29.73 4.61 -17.14
N VAL A 87 29.58 5.90 -16.82
CA VAL A 87 30.58 6.71 -16.11
C VAL A 87 30.11 7.15 -14.71
N GLY A 88 29.22 6.35 -14.11
CA GLY A 88 28.68 6.62 -12.77
C GLY A 88 29.74 6.66 -11.68
N GLY A 89 29.68 7.71 -10.85
CA GLY A 89 30.58 7.97 -9.73
C GLY A 89 29.96 8.94 -8.72
N HIS A 90 30.66 9.17 -7.62
CA HIS A 90 30.18 9.93 -6.45
C HIS A 90 30.80 11.33 -6.32
N SER A 91 31.44 11.84 -7.37
CA SER A 91 31.88 13.24 -7.50
C SER A 91 32.11 13.64 -8.96
N THR A 92 32.02 14.94 -9.26
CA THR A 92 32.38 15.51 -10.58
C THR A 92 33.78 15.08 -11.04
N ARG A 93 34.75 15.07 -10.11
CA ARG A 93 36.15 14.69 -10.39
C ARG A 93 36.27 13.25 -10.87
N GLN A 94 35.65 12.31 -10.14
CA GLN A 94 35.68 10.89 -10.45
C GLN A 94 34.94 10.58 -11.77
N VAL A 95 33.81 11.25 -12.03
CA VAL A 95 33.06 11.12 -13.29
C VAL A 95 33.90 11.59 -14.49
N LEU A 96 34.61 12.71 -14.37
CA LEU A 96 35.49 13.20 -15.44
C LEU A 96 36.69 12.28 -15.71
N GLU A 97 37.22 11.60 -14.68
CA GLU A 97 38.23 10.55 -14.87
C GLU A 97 37.68 9.37 -15.67
N TYR A 98 36.49 8.86 -15.32
CA TYR A 98 35.85 7.76 -16.06
C TYR A 98 35.45 8.15 -17.50
N ILE A 99 35.08 9.42 -17.74
CA ILE A 99 34.84 9.94 -19.11
C ILE A 99 36.13 9.95 -19.93
N GLN A 100 37.27 10.30 -19.33
CA GLN A 100 38.56 10.26 -20.04
C GLN A 100 39.00 8.81 -20.31
N ASP A 101 38.88 7.90 -19.34
CA ASP A 101 39.17 6.48 -19.58
C ASP A 101 38.28 5.87 -20.67
N ALA A 102 36.99 6.26 -20.72
CA ALA A 102 36.08 5.83 -21.76
C ALA A 102 36.45 6.36 -23.15
N LYS A 103 36.94 7.60 -23.24
CA LYS A 103 37.47 8.18 -24.48
C LYS A 103 38.76 7.48 -24.92
N ASP A 104 39.70 7.24 -24.01
CA ASP A 104 40.95 6.53 -24.30
C ASP A 104 40.68 5.11 -24.83
N ALA A 105 39.65 4.44 -24.30
CA ALA A 105 39.19 3.13 -24.76
C ALA A 105 38.34 3.18 -26.06
N GLY A 106 38.11 4.36 -26.65
CA GLY A 106 37.38 4.51 -27.92
C GLY A 106 35.86 4.39 -27.81
N SER A 107 35.27 4.73 -26.67
CA SER A 107 33.80 4.80 -26.51
C SER A 107 33.22 5.99 -27.27
N ASP A 108 32.05 5.80 -27.88
CA ASP A 108 31.42 6.81 -28.74
C ASP A 108 30.55 7.79 -27.92
N TYR A 109 29.98 7.34 -26.81
CA TYR A 109 29.12 8.10 -25.90
C TYR A 109 29.39 7.71 -24.43
N VAL A 110 28.91 8.52 -23.48
CA VAL A 110 28.90 8.17 -22.05
C VAL A 110 27.49 8.22 -21.45
N LEU A 111 27.18 7.31 -20.52
CA LEU A 111 25.91 7.19 -19.82
C LEU A 111 26.09 7.60 -18.35
N LEU A 112 25.46 8.70 -17.94
CA LEU A 112 25.73 9.35 -16.64
C LEU A 112 24.50 9.45 -15.75
N LEU A 113 24.56 8.78 -14.58
CA LEU A 113 23.61 8.95 -13.48
C LEU A 113 23.86 10.28 -12.74
N PRO A 114 22.85 10.90 -12.12
CA PRO A 114 23.07 11.98 -11.16
C PRO A 114 23.89 11.50 -9.96
N CYS A 115 24.73 12.38 -9.41
CA CYS A 115 25.53 12.10 -8.21
C CYS A 115 24.67 12.09 -6.93
N ALA A 116 23.90 11.01 -6.72
CA ALA A 116 22.79 10.95 -5.77
C ALA A 116 23.02 10.07 -4.52
N TYR A 117 24.26 9.69 -4.21
CA TYR A 117 24.57 8.88 -3.01
C TYR A 117 24.10 9.60 -1.72
N PHE A 118 24.53 10.86 -1.55
CA PHE A 118 24.07 11.75 -0.48
C PHE A 118 22.74 12.42 -0.86
N GLY A 119 21.67 11.63 -1.03
CA GLY A 119 20.39 12.10 -1.58
C GLY A 119 19.84 13.40 -0.98
N LYS A 120 19.90 13.56 0.36
CA LYS A 120 19.49 14.80 1.07
C LYS A 120 20.28 16.06 0.68
N ALA A 121 21.49 15.91 0.15
CA ALA A 121 22.33 17.00 -0.38
C ALA A 121 22.20 17.17 -1.91
N THR A 122 21.68 16.18 -2.62
CA THR A 122 21.53 16.19 -4.09
C THR A 122 20.27 16.95 -4.52
N THR A 123 20.20 18.24 -4.19
CA THR A 123 19.08 19.11 -4.56
C THR A 123 19.03 19.34 -6.08
N PRO A 124 17.89 19.80 -6.66
CA PRO A 124 17.80 20.11 -8.09
C PRO A 124 18.86 21.12 -8.58
N ALA A 125 19.29 22.05 -7.73
CA ALA A 125 20.38 22.97 -8.03
C ALA A 125 21.74 22.26 -8.14
N VAL A 126 22.03 21.31 -7.22
CA VAL A 126 23.23 20.46 -7.29
C VAL A 126 23.20 19.56 -8.51
N VAL A 127 22.04 18.99 -8.87
CA VAL A 127 21.87 18.18 -10.10
C VAL A 127 22.17 19.00 -11.36
N LYS A 128 21.61 20.21 -11.49
CA LYS A 128 21.88 21.12 -12.61
C LYS A 128 23.36 21.47 -12.69
N ALA A 129 23.96 21.94 -11.59
CA ALA A 129 25.37 22.33 -11.54
C ALA A 129 26.33 21.17 -11.85
N PHE A 130 26.01 19.96 -11.37
CA PHE A 130 26.78 18.74 -11.66
C PHE A 130 26.76 18.40 -13.15
N PHE A 131 25.57 18.33 -13.77
CA PHE A 131 25.49 18.00 -15.20
C PHE A 131 26.07 19.10 -16.09
N ASP A 132 25.96 20.38 -15.72
CA ASP A 132 26.61 21.49 -16.43
C ASP A 132 28.14 21.39 -16.36
N GLN A 133 28.73 21.29 -15.15
CA GLN A 133 30.18 21.13 -14.96
C GLN A 133 30.73 19.92 -15.74
N VAL A 134 30.05 18.76 -15.66
CA VAL A 134 30.47 17.57 -16.40
C VAL A 134 30.30 17.78 -17.90
N ALA A 135 29.22 18.41 -18.38
CA ALA A 135 29.05 18.66 -19.81
C ALA A 135 30.09 19.64 -20.37
N GLN A 136 30.41 20.72 -19.66
CA GLN A 136 31.47 21.66 -20.07
C GLN A 136 32.81 20.93 -20.26
N ALA A 137 33.26 20.17 -19.26
CA ALA A 137 34.55 19.49 -19.29
C ALA A 137 34.57 18.15 -20.05
N SER A 138 33.42 17.50 -20.31
CA SER A 138 33.37 16.16 -20.92
C SER A 138 33.98 16.14 -22.31
N ALA A 139 34.82 15.14 -22.56
CA ALA A 139 35.44 14.90 -23.85
C ALA A 139 34.60 14.01 -24.80
N LEU A 140 33.43 13.54 -24.36
CA LEU A 140 32.46 12.73 -25.12
C LEU A 140 31.02 13.28 -24.99
N PRO A 141 30.11 12.96 -25.92
CA PRO A 141 28.68 13.27 -25.77
C PRO A 141 28.04 12.42 -24.66
N ILE A 142 27.13 13.04 -23.90
CA ILE A 142 26.51 12.48 -22.70
C ILE A 142 25.05 12.09 -22.98
N VAL A 143 24.72 10.84 -22.65
CA VAL A 143 23.35 10.37 -22.44
C VAL A 143 23.07 10.44 -20.95
N LEU A 144 22.04 11.19 -20.55
CA LEU A 144 21.58 11.23 -19.16
C LEU A 144 21.01 9.87 -18.76
N TYR A 145 21.24 9.41 -17.53
CA TYR A 145 20.66 8.18 -17.00
C TYR A 145 19.74 8.52 -15.83
N ASN A 146 18.44 8.36 -16.03
CA ASN A 146 17.45 8.49 -14.98
C ASN A 146 17.03 7.09 -14.47
N PHE A 147 17.44 6.75 -13.25
CA PHE A 147 17.14 5.45 -12.62
C PHE A 147 17.00 5.61 -11.09
N PRO A 148 15.79 5.94 -10.58
CA PRO A 148 15.59 6.37 -9.20
C PRO A 148 16.01 5.34 -8.14
N ALA A 149 15.80 4.05 -8.43
CA ALA A 149 16.10 2.93 -7.53
C ALA A 149 17.60 2.77 -7.20
N VAL A 150 18.51 3.32 -8.01
CA VAL A 150 19.97 3.36 -7.73
C VAL A 150 20.48 4.78 -7.46
N CYS A 151 19.58 5.75 -7.33
CA CYS A 151 19.87 7.17 -7.13
C CYS A 151 19.13 7.74 -5.90
N ASN A 152 18.93 6.92 -4.86
CA ASN A 152 18.35 7.34 -3.58
C ASN A 152 16.97 8.02 -3.75
N GLY A 153 16.13 7.45 -4.63
CA GLY A 153 14.79 7.96 -4.95
C GLY A 153 14.76 9.10 -5.98
N LEU A 154 15.89 9.70 -6.34
CA LEU A 154 15.95 10.85 -7.26
C LEU A 154 15.48 10.46 -8.68
N ASP A 155 14.28 10.93 -9.04
CA ASP A 155 13.68 10.79 -10.37
C ASP A 155 13.71 12.12 -11.12
N LEU A 156 14.52 12.19 -12.18
CA LEU A 156 14.63 13.39 -13.02
C LEU A 156 13.36 13.54 -13.86
N ASP A 157 12.57 14.60 -13.64
CA ASP A 157 11.38 14.90 -14.43
C ASP A 157 11.72 15.36 -15.87
N SER A 158 10.72 15.44 -16.75
CA SER A 158 10.93 15.80 -18.16
C SER A 158 11.42 17.22 -18.36
N ASP A 159 11.14 18.11 -17.42
CA ASP A 159 11.33 19.54 -17.59
C ASP A 159 12.74 19.90 -17.12
N LEU A 160 13.18 19.32 -15.99
CA LEU A 160 14.58 19.29 -15.54
C LEU A 160 15.52 18.62 -16.57
N ILE A 161 15.13 17.46 -17.13
CA ILE A 161 15.88 16.83 -18.22
C ILE A 161 15.96 17.78 -19.43
N GLY A 162 14.86 18.45 -19.77
CA GLY A 162 14.79 19.40 -20.87
C GLY A 162 15.61 20.67 -20.65
N GLU A 163 15.70 21.17 -19.41
CA GLU A 163 16.58 22.30 -19.07
C GLU A 163 18.06 21.92 -19.24
N ILE A 164 18.49 20.79 -18.66
CA ILE A 164 19.87 20.29 -18.77
C ILE A 164 20.24 20.03 -20.25
N ALA A 165 19.32 19.47 -21.04
CA ALA A 165 19.53 19.23 -22.47
C ALA A 165 19.55 20.50 -23.34
N ARG A 166 18.95 21.62 -22.87
CA ARG A 166 19.05 22.93 -23.52
C ARG A 166 20.33 23.68 -23.15
N GLN A 167 20.84 23.48 -21.93
CA GLN A 167 22.05 24.15 -21.42
C GLN A 167 23.34 23.75 -22.16
N SER A 168 23.45 22.50 -22.65
CA SER A 168 24.66 22.07 -23.38
C SER A 168 24.37 21.16 -24.58
N PRO A 169 24.96 21.44 -25.77
CA PRO A 169 24.80 20.60 -26.96
C PRO A 169 25.47 19.22 -26.82
N LYS A 170 26.32 19.00 -25.81
CA LYS A 170 26.91 17.68 -25.51
C LYS A 170 25.94 16.74 -24.79
N ILE A 171 24.84 17.23 -24.20
CA ILE A 171 23.78 16.40 -23.64
C ILE A 171 22.90 15.93 -24.80
N VAL A 172 23.10 14.70 -25.28
CA VAL A 172 22.56 14.19 -26.57
C VAL A 172 21.51 13.08 -26.44
N GLY A 173 21.09 12.74 -25.22
CA GLY A 173 19.96 11.83 -25.01
C GLY A 173 19.66 11.57 -23.55
N VAL A 174 18.67 10.71 -23.30
CA VAL A 174 18.36 10.17 -21.97
C VAL A 174 17.92 8.71 -22.03
N LYS A 175 18.33 7.93 -21.02
CA LYS A 175 17.77 6.62 -20.67
C LYS A 175 16.81 6.76 -19.50
N LEU A 176 15.55 6.37 -19.68
CA LEU A 176 14.49 6.44 -18.68
C LEU A 176 14.15 5.06 -18.12
N THR A 177 14.68 4.74 -16.93
CA THR A 177 14.39 3.47 -16.21
C THR A 177 13.37 3.67 -15.09
N CYS A 178 12.62 4.77 -15.14
CA CYS A 178 11.51 5.11 -14.23
C CYS A 178 10.13 4.65 -14.74
N GLY A 179 10.06 3.77 -15.76
CA GLY A 179 8.83 3.24 -16.37
C GLY A 179 7.91 4.25 -17.09
N SER A 180 8.14 5.56 -16.93
CA SER A 180 7.21 6.60 -17.38
C SER A 180 7.29 6.87 -18.89
N VAL A 181 6.43 6.20 -19.66
CA VAL A 181 6.18 6.50 -21.08
C VAL A 181 5.77 7.97 -21.29
N ALA A 182 5.10 8.60 -20.31
CA ALA A 182 4.73 10.02 -20.36
C ALA A 182 5.95 10.97 -20.37
N LYS A 183 7.10 10.58 -19.81
CA LYS A 183 8.35 11.36 -19.97
C LYS A 183 8.92 11.24 -21.39
N ILE A 184 8.72 10.10 -22.06
CA ILE A 184 9.10 9.93 -23.48
C ILE A 184 8.30 10.90 -24.35
N VAL A 185 6.95 10.90 -24.22
CA VAL A 185 6.05 11.81 -24.97
C VAL A 185 6.54 13.25 -24.89
N ARG A 186 6.79 13.75 -23.68
CA ARG A 186 7.18 15.15 -23.43
C ARG A 186 8.55 15.47 -24.04
N LEU A 187 9.55 14.60 -23.84
CA LEU A 187 10.90 14.85 -24.35
C LEU A 187 11.01 14.72 -25.87
N ALA A 188 10.27 13.78 -26.48
CA ALA A 188 10.16 13.67 -27.94
C ALA A 188 9.41 14.85 -28.57
N ALA A 189 8.51 15.51 -27.83
CA ALA A 189 7.90 16.77 -28.25
C ALA A 189 8.82 17.99 -28.05
N MET A 190 9.74 17.95 -27.07
CA MET A 190 10.69 19.04 -26.80
C MET A 190 11.90 19.07 -27.74
N PHE A 191 12.32 17.92 -28.29
CA PHE A 191 13.57 17.79 -29.06
C PHE A 191 13.40 16.92 -30.30
N LYS A 192 14.16 17.24 -31.36
CA LYS A 192 14.24 16.41 -32.56
C LYS A 192 15.14 15.17 -32.33
N PRO A 193 14.83 14.01 -32.91
CA PRO A 193 15.61 12.77 -32.70
C PRO A 193 17.07 12.82 -33.13
N ASP A 194 17.45 13.69 -34.08
CA ASP A 194 18.84 13.92 -34.50
C ASP A 194 19.67 14.67 -33.44
N ARG A 195 19.00 15.56 -32.68
CA ARG A 195 19.59 16.33 -31.57
C ARG A 195 19.59 15.57 -30.25
N PHE A 196 18.52 14.83 -29.92
CA PHE A 196 18.37 14.21 -28.60
C PHE A 196 17.58 12.88 -28.67
N ALA A 197 18.24 11.76 -28.35
CA ALA A 197 17.60 10.44 -28.35
C ALA A 197 17.02 10.09 -26.98
N VAL A 198 15.74 9.72 -26.95
CA VAL A 198 15.02 9.33 -25.72
C VAL A 198 14.81 7.82 -25.73
N PHE A 199 15.35 7.09 -24.75
CA PHE A 199 15.29 5.63 -24.69
C PHE A 199 14.51 5.11 -23.47
N GLY A 200 13.68 4.08 -23.67
CA GLY A 200 13.11 3.28 -22.59
C GLY A 200 14.15 2.40 -21.89
N GLY A 201 14.02 2.21 -20.58
CA GLY A 201 14.96 1.42 -19.77
C GLY A 201 14.71 -0.09 -19.70
N GLN A 202 13.58 -0.57 -20.21
CA GLN A 202 13.12 -1.97 -20.21
C GLN A 202 12.60 -2.33 -21.62
N ALA A 203 12.50 -3.62 -21.97
CA ALA A 203 12.07 -4.04 -23.31
C ALA A 203 10.56 -4.29 -23.40
N ASP A 204 9.91 -4.62 -22.28
CA ASP A 204 8.49 -4.94 -22.16
C ASP A 204 7.54 -3.81 -22.58
N PHE A 205 7.97 -2.55 -22.46
CA PHE A 205 7.23 -1.37 -22.94
C PHE A 205 7.82 -0.75 -24.24
N LEU A 206 8.74 -1.41 -24.93
CA LEU A 206 9.41 -0.89 -26.15
C LEU A 206 8.42 -0.37 -27.20
N LEU A 207 7.38 -1.15 -27.55
CA LEU A 207 6.35 -0.68 -28.50
C LEU A 207 5.59 0.56 -28.01
N GLY A 208 5.26 0.62 -26.72
CA GLY A 208 4.59 1.78 -26.13
C GLY A 208 5.45 3.04 -26.19
N GLY A 209 6.76 2.90 -25.97
CA GLY A 209 7.73 3.98 -26.17
C GLY A 209 7.87 4.39 -27.63
N LEU A 210 7.99 3.44 -28.57
CA LEU A 210 8.13 3.72 -30.00
C LEU A 210 6.90 4.44 -30.56
N ALA A 211 5.69 4.07 -30.11
CA ALA A 211 4.44 4.73 -30.50
C ALA A 211 4.36 6.21 -30.09
N VAL A 212 5.20 6.66 -29.14
CA VAL A 212 5.25 8.05 -28.66
C VAL A 212 6.59 8.76 -28.95
N GLY A 213 7.37 8.25 -29.90
CA GLY A 213 8.60 8.91 -30.36
C GLY A 213 9.89 8.54 -29.60
N SER A 214 9.92 7.42 -28.87
CA SER A 214 11.18 6.87 -28.35
C SER A 214 12.15 6.54 -29.50
N ALA A 215 13.45 6.75 -29.27
CA ALA A 215 14.52 6.26 -30.13
C ALA A 215 14.70 4.73 -30.04
N GLY A 216 14.13 4.08 -29.01
CA GLY A 216 14.20 2.63 -28.81
C GLY A 216 14.28 2.26 -27.32
N CYS A 217 15.13 1.30 -26.97
CA CYS A 217 15.38 0.93 -25.58
C CYS A 217 16.86 0.64 -25.28
N ILE A 218 17.24 0.78 -24.01
CA ILE A 218 18.52 0.33 -23.45
C ILE A 218 18.23 -0.68 -22.33
N ALA A 219 17.74 -1.87 -22.72
CA ALA A 219 17.03 -2.79 -21.84
C ALA A 219 17.87 -3.97 -21.36
N ALA A 220 17.77 -4.31 -20.07
CA ALA A 220 18.46 -5.45 -19.45
C ALA A 220 18.22 -6.77 -20.20
N PHE A 221 16.98 -6.97 -20.64
CA PHE A 221 16.51 -8.19 -21.30
C PHE A 221 17.09 -8.42 -22.70
N ALA A 222 17.75 -7.42 -23.30
CA ALA A 222 18.53 -7.61 -24.51
C ALA A 222 19.81 -8.45 -24.29
N ASN A 223 20.16 -8.84 -23.05
CA ASN A 223 21.19 -9.86 -22.82
C ASN A 223 20.67 -11.28 -23.20
N PRO A 224 19.57 -11.81 -22.63
CA PRO A 224 19.02 -13.11 -23.03
C PRO A 224 18.20 -13.12 -24.33
N ALA A 225 17.65 -11.98 -24.78
CA ALA A 225 16.75 -11.90 -25.94
C ALA A 225 17.21 -10.91 -27.04
N PRO A 226 18.50 -10.88 -27.43
CA PRO A 226 19.06 -9.78 -28.23
C PRO A 226 18.43 -9.66 -29.62
N LYS A 227 18.33 -10.75 -30.39
CA LYS A 227 17.76 -10.72 -31.75
C LYS A 227 16.26 -10.39 -31.68
N SER A 228 15.55 -10.95 -30.70
CA SER A 228 14.11 -10.76 -30.54
C SER A 228 13.76 -9.32 -30.16
N VAL A 229 14.50 -8.71 -29.24
CA VAL A 229 14.31 -7.29 -28.86
C VAL A 229 14.65 -6.34 -30.01
N ALA A 230 15.71 -6.63 -30.79
CA ALA A 230 15.99 -5.90 -32.04
C ALA A 230 14.87 -6.09 -33.07
N LYS A 231 14.30 -7.30 -33.18
CA LYS A 231 13.24 -7.63 -34.13
C LYS A 231 11.92 -6.92 -33.82
N VAL A 232 11.56 -6.69 -32.55
CA VAL A 232 10.39 -5.86 -32.19
C VAL A 232 10.51 -4.44 -32.75
N PHE A 233 11.69 -3.81 -32.58
CA PHE A 233 11.97 -2.47 -33.11
C PHE A 233 11.86 -2.44 -34.65
N GLU A 234 12.49 -3.38 -35.34
CA GLU A 234 12.43 -3.43 -36.81
C GLU A 234 11.02 -3.78 -37.34
N LEU A 235 10.24 -4.65 -36.66
CA LEU A 235 8.86 -4.90 -37.07
C LEU A 235 7.99 -3.63 -36.95
N GLN A 236 8.13 -2.88 -35.85
CA GLN A 236 7.40 -1.62 -35.65
C GLN A 236 7.80 -0.55 -36.68
N LYS A 237 9.11 -0.39 -36.93
CA LYS A 237 9.68 0.55 -37.91
C LYS A 237 9.24 0.24 -39.34
N ASN A 238 9.08 -1.03 -39.69
CA ASN A 238 8.55 -1.48 -40.97
C ASN A 238 7.00 -1.58 -41.00
N GLY A 239 6.29 -0.96 -40.05
CA GLY A 239 4.83 -0.87 -40.02
C GLY A 239 4.08 -2.17 -39.67
N LYS A 240 4.79 -3.26 -39.36
CA LYS A 240 4.24 -4.60 -39.07
C LYS A 240 3.72 -4.69 -37.62
N GLN A 241 2.82 -3.77 -37.24
CA GLN A 241 2.35 -3.57 -35.86
C GLN A 241 1.83 -4.86 -35.19
N GLN A 242 1.08 -5.71 -35.90
CA GLN A 242 0.53 -6.95 -35.33
C GLN A 242 1.61 -8.01 -35.08
N GLU A 243 2.59 -8.18 -35.97
CA GLU A 243 3.75 -9.05 -35.75
C GLU A 243 4.60 -8.53 -34.60
N ALA A 244 4.81 -7.21 -34.54
CA ALA A 244 5.57 -6.56 -33.48
C ALA A 244 4.89 -6.77 -32.12
N LEU A 245 3.58 -6.59 -32.03
CA LEU A 245 2.78 -6.78 -30.81
C LEU A 245 2.72 -8.24 -30.36
N ALA A 246 2.64 -9.18 -31.30
CA ALA A 246 2.72 -10.61 -31.00
C ALA A 246 4.07 -10.98 -30.39
N LEU A 247 5.18 -10.51 -30.97
CA LEU A 247 6.52 -10.73 -30.44
C LEU A 247 6.72 -10.03 -29.08
N GLN A 248 6.32 -8.76 -28.97
CA GLN A 248 6.40 -7.99 -27.72
C GLN A 248 5.71 -8.71 -26.57
N ARG A 249 4.52 -9.29 -26.76
CA ARG A 249 3.79 -10.05 -25.72
C ARG A 249 4.59 -11.25 -25.20
N ILE A 250 5.27 -11.99 -26.08
CA ILE A 250 6.14 -13.12 -25.69
C ILE A 250 7.31 -12.61 -24.85
N LEU A 251 7.97 -11.52 -25.30
CA LEU A 251 9.13 -10.97 -24.60
C LEU A 251 8.77 -10.31 -23.26
N SER A 252 7.65 -9.59 -23.15
CA SER A 252 7.21 -8.95 -21.91
C SER A 252 6.86 -9.98 -20.82
N LEU A 253 6.30 -11.15 -21.19
CA LEU A 253 6.07 -12.26 -20.26
C LEU A 253 7.40 -12.86 -19.78
N ALA A 254 8.37 -13.03 -20.68
CA ALA A 254 9.67 -13.58 -20.34
C ALA A 254 10.55 -12.62 -19.51
N GLU A 255 10.56 -11.31 -19.80
CA GLU A 255 11.30 -10.29 -19.04
C GLU A 255 10.87 -10.23 -17.56
N SER A 256 9.60 -10.52 -17.27
CA SER A 256 9.07 -10.66 -15.90
C SER A 256 9.84 -11.65 -15.03
N SER A 257 10.46 -12.69 -15.62
CA SER A 257 11.32 -13.63 -14.88
C SER A 257 12.68 -13.03 -14.50
N THR A 258 13.16 -12.06 -15.26
CA THR A 258 14.49 -11.43 -15.10
C THR A 258 14.47 -10.12 -14.30
N LYS A 259 13.30 -9.52 -14.11
CA LYS A 259 13.12 -8.29 -13.31
C LYS A 259 13.63 -8.33 -11.85
N PRO A 260 13.71 -9.47 -11.12
CA PRO A 260 14.15 -9.47 -9.71
C PRO A 260 15.57 -8.96 -9.44
N GLY A 261 16.44 -8.86 -10.44
CA GLY A 261 17.76 -8.22 -10.28
C GLY A 261 18.84 -8.74 -11.23
N ILE A 262 20.05 -8.22 -11.04
CA ILE A 262 21.23 -8.53 -11.88
C ILE A 262 21.44 -10.05 -12.00
N ALA A 263 21.39 -10.78 -10.88
CA ALA A 263 21.58 -12.22 -10.83
C ALA A 263 20.63 -13.00 -11.76
N ALA A 264 19.37 -12.56 -11.88
CA ALA A 264 18.38 -13.18 -12.77
C ALA A 264 18.68 -12.88 -14.25
N VAL A 265 19.12 -11.66 -14.58
CA VAL A 265 19.54 -11.28 -15.94
C VAL A 265 20.82 -12.03 -16.36
N LYS A 266 21.80 -12.18 -15.45
CA LYS A 266 23.03 -12.94 -15.71
C LYS A 266 22.73 -14.42 -15.93
N TYR A 267 21.89 -15.03 -15.08
CA TYR A 267 21.50 -16.43 -15.27
C TYR A 267 20.72 -16.66 -16.57
N ALA A 268 19.79 -15.77 -16.91
CA ALA A 268 19.10 -15.77 -18.19
C ALA A 268 20.07 -15.70 -19.40
N ALA A 269 21.06 -14.79 -19.33
CA ALA A 269 22.10 -14.68 -20.34
C ALA A 269 22.97 -15.94 -20.44
N ALA A 270 23.21 -16.63 -19.32
CA ALA A 270 23.99 -17.86 -19.24
C ALA A 270 23.29 -19.09 -19.81
N VAL A 271 21.96 -19.23 -19.63
CA VAL A 271 21.22 -20.37 -20.20
C VAL A 271 20.79 -20.16 -21.65
N VAL A 272 20.62 -18.92 -22.10
CA VAL A 272 20.27 -18.61 -23.50
C VAL A 272 21.50 -18.23 -24.34
N THR A 273 22.10 -17.08 -24.09
CA THR A 273 22.98 -16.43 -25.09
C THR A 273 24.47 -16.76 -24.99
N ALA A 274 25.02 -17.00 -23.80
CA ALA A 274 26.44 -17.28 -23.66
C ALA A 274 26.88 -18.62 -24.32
N PRO A 275 26.08 -19.71 -24.30
CA PRO A 275 26.36 -20.90 -25.11
C PRO A 275 26.34 -20.60 -26.61
N ARG A 276 25.40 -19.76 -27.06
CA ARG A 276 25.28 -19.27 -28.45
C ARG A 276 26.44 -18.33 -28.85
N ALA A 277 27.18 -17.79 -27.88
CA ALA A 277 28.43 -17.04 -28.06
C ALA A 277 29.71 -17.91 -27.98
N GLY A 278 29.59 -19.24 -27.86
CA GLY A 278 30.73 -20.14 -27.78
C GLY A 278 31.49 -20.09 -26.43
N ILE A 279 30.75 -19.87 -25.34
CA ILE A 279 31.27 -19.80 -23.97
C ILE A 279 30.78 -21.05 -23.20
N PRO A 280 31.65 -22.04 -22.93
CA PRO A 280 31.32 -23.15 -22.03
C PRO A 280 31.21 -22.66 -20.59
N ASP A 281 30.55 -23.46 -19.73
CA ASP A 281 30.41 -23.21 -18.29
C ASP A 281 29.89 -21.81 -17.88
N ALA A 282 29.19 -21.14 -18.81
CA ALA A 282 28.74 -19.76 -18.64
C ALA A 282 27.89 -19.54 -17.39
N SER A 283 27.13 -20.54 -16.93
CA SER A 283 26.33 -20.49 -15.69
C SER A 283 27.17 -20.24 -14.43
N LYS A 284 28.45 -20.57 -14.46
CA LYS A 284 29.44 -20.30 -13.40
C LYS A 284 30.13 -18.95 -13.61
N LEU A 285 30.55 -18.64 -14.84
CA LEU A 285 31.22 -17.38 -15.16
C LEU A 285 30.29 -16.15 -15.08
N LEU A 286 28.98 -16.37 -15.12
CA LEU A 286 27.92 -15.37 -14.94
C LEU A 286 27.22 -15.45 -13.58
N GLU A 287 27.83 -16.09 -12.57
CA GLU A 287 27.43 -15.82 -11.19
C GLU A 287 27.70 -14.33 -10.85
N PRO A 288 26.92 -13.71 -9.96
CA PRO A 288 27.16 -12.32 -9.57
C PRO A 288 28.53 -12.16 -8.90
N ARG A 289 29.16 -10.99 -9.05
CA ARG A 289 30.36 -10.67 -8.25
C ARG A 289 29.98 -10.62 -6.77
N ARG A 290 30.88 -11.10 -5.91
CA ARG A 290 30.69 -11.02 -4.45
C ARG A 290 30.50 -9.54 -4.04
N PRO A 291 29.63 -9.21 -3.07
CA PRO A 291 28.97 -10.10 -2.11
C PRO A 291 27.56 -10.58 -2.50
N TYR A 292 27.18 -10.58 -3.79
CA TYR A 292 25.81 -10.92 -4.20
C TYR A 292 25.63 -12.41 -4.51
N ASP A 293 24.51 -12.99 -4.06
CA ASP A 293 24.18 -14.40 -4.27
C ASP A 293 23.63 -14.69 -5.67
N ALA A 294 23.93 -15.89 -6.18
CA ALA A 294 23.30 -16.43 -7.39
C ALA A 294 21.80 -16.75 -7.16
N PRO A 295 20.96 -16.81 -8.21
CA PRO A 295 19.52 -17.02 -8.03
C PRO A 295 19.21 -18.39 -7.41
N THR A 296 18.18 -18.44 -6.56
CA THR A 296 17.69 -19.69 -5.94
C THR A 296 17.18 -20.66 -7.00
N ALA A 297 17.16 -21.97 -6.70
CA ALA A 297 16.72 -23.00 -7.64
C ALA A 297 15.30 -22.75 -8.21
N ALA A 298 14.38 -22.24 -7.39
CA ALA A 298 13.03 -21.88 -7.84
C ALA A 298 13.04 -20.71 -8.86
N VAL A 299 13.91 -19.72 -8.67
CA VAL A 299 14.09 -18.61 -9.63
C VAL A 299 14.76 -19.10 -10.92
N LYS A 300 15.78 -19.97 -10.82
CA LYS A 300 16.44 -20.59 -11.98
C LYS A 300 15.43 -21.37 -12.86
N LEU A 301 14.65 -22.27 -12.25
CA LEU A 301 13.59 -23.03 -12.94
C LEU A 301 12.52 -22.13 -13.56
N ARG A 302 12.13 -21.03 -12.90
CA ARG A 302 11.21 -20.04 -13.49
C ARG A 302 11.82 -19.38 -14.73
N ILE A 303 13.07 -18.93 -14.65
CA ILE A 303 13.78 -18.26 -15.75
C ILE A 303 13.88 -19.20 -16.96
N GLU A 304 14.28 -20.45 -16.76
CA GLU A 304 14.36 -21.46 -17.83
C GLU A 304 12.99 -21.74 -18.48
N ARG A 305 11.93 -21.86 -17.68
CA ARG A 305 10.55 -22.04 -18.15
C ARG A 305 10.09 -20.84 -18.99
N ASP A 306 10.24 -19.63 -18.46
CA ASP A 306 9.72 -18.40 -19.06
C ASP A 306 10.56 -17.97 -20.31
N LEU A 307 11.83 -18.37 -20.40
CA LEU A 307 12.69 -18.15 -21.57
C LEU A 307 12.61 -19.23 -22.65
N LYS A 308 11.86 -20.32 -22.47
CA LYS A 308 11.83 -21.45 -23.43
C LYS A 308 11.45 -21.02 -24.85
N ASP A 309 10.48 -20.12 -24.99
CA ASP A 309 10.10 -19.56 -26.29
C ASP A 309 11.09 -18.50 -26.79
N VAL A 310 11.76 -17.76 -25.89
CA VAL A 310 12.81 -16.80 -26.26
C VAL A 310 14.01 -17.52 -26.87
N ALA A 311 14.51 -18.59 -26.25
CA ALA A 311 15.62 -19.38 -26.78
C ALA A 311 15.31 -19.91 -28.20
N ARG A 312 14.08 -20.39 -28.42
CA ARG A 312 13.59 -20.86 -29.72
C ARG A 312 13.51 -19.75 -30.78
N LEU A 313 13.22 -18.51 -30.38
CA LEU A 313 13.22 -17.33 -31.26
C LEU A 313 14.64 -16.85 -31.56
N GLU A 314 15.56 -16.89 -30.58
CA GLU A 314 16.98 -16.57 -30.78
C GLU A 314 17.68 -17.58 -31.73
N ASP A 315 17.17 -18.80 -31.85
CA ASP A 315 17.60 -19.80 -32.84
C ASP A 315 17.01 -19.57 -34.25
N GLY A 316 16.16 -18.57 -34.43
CA GLY A 316 15.46 -18.31 -35.70
C GLY A 316 14.22 -19.18 -35.93
N GLY A 317 13.74 -19.90 -34.91
CA GLY A 317 12.48 -20.62 -34.98
C GLY A 317 11.28 -19.67 -35.19
N PRO A 318 10.22 -20.11 -35.88
CA PRO A 318 9.07 -19.26 -36.17
C PRO A 318 8.34 -18.84 -34.87
N MET A 319 7.73 -17.65 -34.85
CA MET A 319 6.73 -17.35 -33.81
C MET A 319 5.67 -18.45 -33.82
N SER A 320 5.35 -18.99 -32.65
CA SER A 320 4.39 -20.10 -32.54
C SER A 320 3.00 -19.61 -32.93
N GLY A 321 2.47 -20.15 -34.03
CA GLY A 321 1.07 -19.97 -34.44
C GLY A 321 0.14 -20.59 -33.40
N GLY A 322 -0.10 -19.87 -32.30
CA GLY A 322 -0.66 -20.44 -31.08
C GLY A 322 -1.04 -19.44 -29.99
N LEU A 323 -0.81 -18.14 -30.17
CA LEU A 323 -1.54 -17.08 -29.45
C LEU A 323 -2.98 -16.97 -29.98
N ASN A 324 -3.74 -18.07 -29.88
CA ASN A 324 -5.18 -18.05 -30.09
C ASN A 324 -5.78 -17.04 -29.12
N GLN A 325 -6.50 -16.03 -29.63
CA GLN A 325 -7.27 -15.11 -28.78
C GLN A 325 -8.30 -15.87 -27.92
N ALA A 326 -8.79 -17.03 -28.40
CA ALA A 326 -9.59 -17.96 -27.61
C ALA A 326 -8.87 -18.52 -26.36
N ARG A 327 -7.55 -18.77 -26.40
CA ARG A 327 -6.77 -19.26 -25.24
C ARG A 327 -6.55 -18.19 -24.15
N LEU A 328 -6.93 -16.94 -24.41
CA LEU A 328 -6.94 -15.85 -23.44
C LEU A 328 -8.32 -15.63 -22.80
N ILE A 329 -9.33 -16.43 -23.18
CA ILE A 329 -10.72 -16.28 -22.71
C ILE A 329 -11.30 -17.63 -22.25
N ASP A 330 -11.01 -18.73 -22.95
CA ASP A 330 -11.50 -20.07 -22.61
C ASP A 330 -10.42 -20.95 -21.97
N ARG A 331 -10.61 -21.22 -20.69
CA ARG A 331 -10.01 -22.37 -19.99
C ARG A 331 -10.95 -23.01 -18.97
N SER A 332 -12.26 -22.89 -19.17
CA SER A 332 -13.26 -23.63 -18.38
C SER A 332 -14.66 -23.53 -18.99
N LEU A 333 -15.07 -24.53 -19.78
CA LEU A 333 -16.45 -25.02 -19.89
C LEU A 333 -16.52 -26.28 -20.77
N HIS A 334 -16.57 -27.47 -20.16
CA HIS A 334 -17.61 -28.50 -20.37
C HIS A 334 -17.19 -29.85 -19.73
N PRO A 335 -18.13 -30.61 -19.11
CA PRO A 335 -17.82 -31.88 -18.44
C PRO A 335 -18.21 -33.14 -19.26
N THR A 336 -17.30 -34.11 -19.31
CA THR A 336 -17.49 -35.51 -19.75
C THR A 336 -16.45 -36.38 -19.03
N THR A 337 -16.69 -37.60 -18.54
CA THR A 337 -17.90 -38.46 -18.50
C THR A 337 -17.74 -39.48 -17.35
N SER A 338 -18.83 -40.09 -16.89
CA SER A 338 -18.81 -41.12 -15.82
C SER A 338 -18.26 -42.48 -16.26
N PRO A 339 -17.84 -43.32 -15.30
CA PRO A 339 -18.38 -44.69 -15.22
C PRO A 339 -19.24 -44.96 -13.96
N GLN A 340 -19.99 -46.07 -14.00
CA GLN A 340 -20.78 -46.68 -12.91
C GLN A 340 -19.91 -47.76 -12.20
N THR A 341 -20.28 -48.50 -11.15
CA THR A 341 -21.52 -48.72 -10.35
C THR A 341 -21.15 -48.62 -8.83
N SER A 342 -21.81 -49.09 -7.75
CA SER A 342 -23.13 -49.66 -7.32
C SER A 342 -23.10 -49.67 -5.77
N GLY A 343 -24.18 -49.77 -4.98
CA GLY A 343 -25.63 -49.86 -5.24
C GLY A 343 -26.38 -50.31 -3.96
N ALA A 344 -27.72 -50.16 -3.93
CA ALA A 344 -28.67 -50.58 -2.87
C ALA A 344 -28.57 -49.83 -1.49
N ALA A 345 -29.64 -49.50 -0.77
CA ALA A 345 -31.09 -49.57 -1.04
C ALA A 345 -31.90 -48.50 -0.24
N GLN A 346 -33.16 -48.28 -0.65
CA GLN A 346 -34.25 -47.66 0.14
C GLN A 346 -35.49 -48.59 0.05
N PRO A 347 -36.54 -48.43 0.89
CA PRO A 347 -37.71 -47.61 0.49
C PRO A 347 -38.39 -46.89 1.73
N PRO A 348 -39.67 -46.44 1.74
CA PRO A 348 -39.94 -45.01 1.48
C PRO A 348 -41.07 -44.33 2.32
N CYS A 349 -41.26 -43.01 2.13
CA CYS A 349 -42.51 -42.22 2.35
C CYS A 349 -43.09 -42.13 3.80
N ALA A 350 -43.93 -41.16 4.20
CA ALA A 350 -44.20 -39.74 3.84
C ALA A 350 -45.12 -39.17 4.98
N SER A 351 -45.83 -38.03 4.96
CA SER A 351 -46.09 -36.95 3.97
C SER A 351 -46.66 -35.67 4.65
N SER A 352 -46.13 -34.49 4.26
CA SER A 352 -46.89 -33.22 4.07
C SER A 352 -47.46 -32.42 5.29
N PRO A 353 -47.83 -31.13 5.09
CA PRO A 353 -47.99 -30.10 6.16
C PRO A 353 -49.46 -29.55 6.21
N PRO A 354 -49.81 -28.28 6.58
CA PRO A 354 -49.10 -27.18 7.28
C PRO A 354 -49.93 -26.54 8.44
N ALA A 355 -49.47 -25.41 9.04
CA ALA A 355 -50.24 -24.14 9.13
C ALA A 355 -49.60 -23.03 10.00
N ASP A 356 -49.99 -21.80 9.66
CA ASP A 356 -49.74 -20.43 10.15
C ASP A 356 -49.47 -20.10 11.65
N TRP A 357 -49.03 -18.85 11.85
CA TRP A 357 -48.73 -18.22 13.14
C TRP A 357 -49.40 -16.84 13.24
N SER A 358 -50.19 -16.58 14.29
CA SER A 358 -50.62 -15.22 14.67
C SER A 358 -50.93 -15.13 16.18
N PRO A 359 -50.85 -13.94 16.82
CA PRO A 359 -50.60 -13.86 18.27
C PRO A 359 -51.77 -13.27 19.11
N GLN A 360 -52.03 -13.85 20.29
CA GLN A 360 -52.79 -13.25 21.40
C GLN A 360 -52.72 -14.09 22.68
N ALA A 361 -52.02 -13.64 23.74
CA ALA A 361 -52.14 -14.15 25.12
C ALA A 361 -51.36 -13.32 26.18
N GLU A 362 -51.62 -12.02 26.33
CA GLU A 362 -51.22 -11.28 27.54
C GLU A 362 -52.40 -11.12 28.50
N ARG A 363 -52.36 -11.79 29.67
CA ARG A 363 -52.88 -11.32 30.98
C ARG A 363 -52.81 -12.39 32.08
N ARG A 364 -52.56 -11.92 33.31
CA ARG A 364 -52.75 -12.61 34.61
C ARG A 364 -51.89 -13.86 34.88
N ALA A 365 -50.87 -13.67 35.71
CA ALA A 365 -50.94 -14.14 37.11
C ALA A 365 -50.23 -13.11 37.99
N GLN A 366 -50.63 -13.02 39.26
CA GLN A 366 -50.05 -12.15 40.28
C GLN A 366 -50.10 -12.90 41.62
N ASP A 367 -49.22 -12.48 42.53
CA ASP A 367 -49.26 -12.70 43.99
C ASP A 367 -49.19 -14.16 44.49
N GLU A 368 -48.05 -14.51 45.10
CA GLU A 368 -47.97 -15.41 46.27
C GLU A 368 -46.67 -15.06 47.05
N GLU A 369 -46.79 -14.80 48.35
CA GLU A 369 -45.68 -14.52 49.29
C GLU A 369 -45.59 -15.64 50.32
N ASP A 370 -44.37 -15.95 50.80
CA ASP A 370 -44.17 -16.57 52.12
C ASP A 370 -42.75 -16.22 52.66
N PRO A 371 -42.52 -16.04 53.99
CA PRO A 371 -41.31 -15.39 54.52
C PRO A 371 -40.31 -16.31 55.27
N GLU A 372 -39.32 -15.68 55.93
CA GLU A 372 -38.23 -16.26 56.75
C GLU A 372 -37.09 -16.98 55.98
N SER A 373 -35.79 -16.81 56.28
CA SER A 373 -35.08 -15.97 57.27
C SER A 373 -33.68 -15.57 56.73
N GLY A 374 -33.04 -14.53 57.32
CA GLY A 374 -31.78 -13.94 56.84
C GLY A 374 -30.48 -14.56 57.44
N PRO A 375 -29.31 -13.87 57.40
CA PRO A 375 -29.07 -12.48 56.97
C PRO A 375 -27.89 -12.25 56.00
N HIS A 376 -27.97 -11.19 55.17
CA HIS A 376 -26.89 -10.20 54.92
C HIS A 376 -27.26 -9.25 53.75
N SER A 377 -28.18 -8.32 53.99
CA SER A 377 -28.41 -7.19 53.09
C SER A 377 -27.50 -6.03 53.50
N PRO A 378 -26.44 -5.67 52.73
CA PRO A 378 -25.73 -4.42 52.97
C PRO A 378 -26.69 -3.25 52.71
N ASN A 379 -26.75 -2.32 53.65
CA ASN A 379 -27.71 -1.21 53.64
C ASN A 379 -27.38 -0.20 52.52
N TYR A 380 -27.90 -0.43 51.32
CA TYR A 380 -27.88 0.54 50.22
C TYR A 380 -28.88 1.66 50.53
N GLY A 381 -28.38 2.74 51.13
CA GLY A 381 -29.11 4.01 51.18
C GLY A 381 -29.46 4.50 49.77
N GLU A 382 -30.58 5.20 49.67
CA GLU A 382 -31.17 5.65 48.40
C GLU A 382 -30.18 6.54 47.59
N LYS A 383 -29.54 5.94 46.59
CA LYS A 383 -29.10 6.68 45.40
C LYS A 383 -30.30 6.80 44.48
N ASP A 384 -30.63 8.01 44.05
CA ASP A 384 -31.69 8.26 43.06
C ASP A 384 -31.55 7.32 41.86
N GLN A 385 -32.63 6.63 41.50
CA GLN A 385 -32.62 5.79 40.30
C GLN A 385 -32.44 6.67 39.06
N VAL A 386 -31.25 6.62 38.47
CA VAL A 386 -30.91 7.35 37.24
C VAL A 386 -31.77 6.79 36.10
N THR A 387 -32.92 7.41 35.87
CA THR A 387 -33.82 7.11 34.75
C THR A 387 -33.17 7.46 33.41
N TYR A 388 -33.59 6.84 32.32
CA TYR A 388 -33.12 7.14 30.96
C TYR A 388 -34.32 7.41 30.03
N PRO A 389 -34.26 8.36 29.08
CA PRO A 389 -35.36 8.60 28.14
C PRO A 389 -35.57 7.49 27.12
N GLU A 390 -34.53 6.71 26.78
CA GLU A 390 -34.54 5.60 25.80
C GLU A 390 -35.00 5.97 24.37
N GLY A 391 -35.25 7.25 24.10
CA GLY A 391 -35.80 7.75 22.86
C GLY A 391 -36.40 9.14 23.02
N GLY A 392 -37.40 9.46 22.20
CA GLY A 392 -37.95 10.81 22.07
C GLY A 392 -37.07 11.73 21.21
N LEU A 393 -37.63 12.88 20.82
CA LEU A 393 -37.00 13.77 19.83
C LEU A 393 -35.61 14.24 20.26
N GLU A 394 -35.41 14.65 21.51
CA GLU A 394 -34.11 15.16 21.95
C GLU A 394 -33.02 14.07 21.95
N ALA A 395 -33.32 12.85 22.39
CA ALA A 395 -32.35 11.76 22.38
C ALA A 395 -31.92 11.38 20.95
N TRP A 396 -32.87 11.30 20.01
CA TRP A 396 -32.58 11.04 18.59
C TRP A 396 -31.88 12.21 17.90
N LEU A 397 -32.12 13.46 18.32
CA LEU A 397 -31.34 14.61 17.88
C LEU A 397 -29.89 14.54 18.39
N VAL A 398 -29.63 14.09 19.62
CA VAL A 398 -28.25 13.85 20.09
C VAL A 398 -27.57 12.74 19.27
N VAL A 399 -28.28 11.64 18.93
CA VAL A 399 -27.76 10.60 18.01
C VAL A 399 -27.38 11.20 16.65
N LEU A 400 -28.22 12.06 16.07
CA LEU A 400 -27.93 12.76 14.82
C LEU A 400 -26.74 13.73 14.97
N GLY A 401 -26.65 14.48 16.07
CA GLY A 401 -25.51 15.34 16.37
C GLY A 401 -24.19 14.56 16.42
N SER A 402 -24.19 13.44 17.13
CA SER A 402 -23.04 12.54 17.20
C SER A 402 -22.71 11.90 15.85
N PHE A 403 -23.72 11.51 15.05
CA PHE A 403 -23.52 11.04 13.67
C PHE A 403 -22.80 12.08 12.81
N LEU A 404 -23.24 13.34 12.84
CA LEU A 404 -22.63 14.42 12.05
C LEU A 404 -21.19 14.72 12.53
N GLY A 405 -20.98 14.77 13.85
CA GLY A 405 -19.65 14.95 14.45
C GLY A 405 -18.68 13.83 14.09
N MET A 406 -19.11 12.57 14.18
CA MET A 406 -18.31 11.40 13.79
C MET A 406 -18.12 11.30 12.28
N THR A 407 -19.07 11.77 11.47
CA THR A 407 -18.90 11.90 10.01
C THR A 407 -17.74 12.83 9.71
N ALA A 408 -17.63 13.99 10.36
CA ALA A 408 -16.48 14.87 10.20
C ALA A 408 -15.18 14.23 10.74
N SER A 409 -15.14 13.84 12.02
CA SER A 409 -13.88 13.45 12.69
C SER A 409 -13.38 12.04 12.36
N PHE A 410 -14.25 11.02 12.39
CA PHE A 410 -13.89 9.66 11.99
C PHE A 410 -13.89 9.48 10.47
N GLY A 411 -14.70 10.24 9.73
CA GLY A 411 -14.59 10.28 8.27
C GLY A 411 -13.24 10.84 7.81
N TYR A 412 -12.72 11.86 8.50
CA TYR A 412 -11.37 12.37 8.30
C TYR A 412 -10.29 11.30 8.56
N MET A 413 -10.40 10.56 9.68
CA MET A 413 -9.52 9.42 9.99
C MET A 413 -9.58 8.33 8.90
N ASN A 414 -10.78 7.95 8.46
CA ASN A 414 -10.99 6.95 7.42
C ASN A 414 -10.52 7.41 6.01
N THR A 415 -10.03 8.65 5.87
CA THR A 415 -9.49 9.22 4.61
C THR A 415 -7.95 9.26 4.58
N ILE A 416 -7.27 8.88 5.68
CA ILE A 416 -5.80 8.94 5.83
C ILE A 416 -5.03 8.43 4.60
N GLY A 417 -5.33 7.23 4.10
CA GLY A 417 -4.58 6.63 2.98
C GLY A 417 -4.64 7.43 1.67
N ILE A 418 -5.68 8.25 1.46
CA ILE A 418 -5.79 9.15 0.30
C ILE A 418 -4.90 10.39 0.48
N TYR A 419 -4.81 10.93 1.70
CA TYR A 419 -3.89 12.02 2.02
C TYR A 419 -2.44 11.55 1.99
N GLU A 420 -2.13 10.37 2.53
CA GLU A 420 -0.80 9.77 2.49
C GLU A 420 -0.34 9.54 1.04
N ALA A 421 -1.14 8.86 0.22
CA ALA A 421 -0.80 8.58 -1.18
C ALA A 421 -0.58 9.87 -1.99
N TYR A 422 -1.37 10.93 -1.74
CA TYR A 422 -1.16 12.22 -2.40
C TYR A 422 0.12 12.91 -1.90
N LEU A 423 0.32 13.01 -0.58
CA LEU A 423 1.48 13.73 -0.02
C LEU A 423 2.80 13.04 -0.37
N ASN A 424 2.87 11.71 -0.33
CA ASN A 424 4.03 10.91 -0.73
C ASN A 424 4.35 11.04 -2.24
N THR A 425 3.41 11.47 -3.07
CA THR A 425 3.62 11.70 -4.52
C THR A 425 3.73 13.19 -4.89
N ASN A 426 3.52 14.11 -3.95
CA ASN A 426 3.52 15.55 -4.16
C ASN A 426 4.41 16.25 -3.10
N GLN A 427 3.83 16.97 -2.13
CA GLN A 427 4.58 17.84 -1.20
C GLN A 427 5.67 17.13 -0.39
N LEU A 428 5.46 15.85 -0.02
CA LEU A 428 6.38 15.08 0.82
C LEU A 428 7.12 13.98 0.03
N SER A 429 7.14 14.07 -1.31
CA SER A 429 7.83 13.11 -2.20
C SER A 429 9.35 12.99 -1.99
N SER A 430 9.96 13.92 -1.25
CA SER A 430 11.36 13.90 -0.83
C SER A 430 11.61 13.16 0.50
N TYR A 431 10.56 12.71 1.18
CA TYR A 431 10.62 11.98 2.45
C TYR A 431 10.35 10.48 2.24
N GLU A 432 11.00 9.65 3.04
CA GLU A 432 10.74 8.21 3.08
C GLU A 432 9.32 7.94 3.62
N GLN A 433 8.60 6.95 3.08
CA GLN A 433 7.24 6.63 3.51
C GLN A 433 7.15 6.24 5.00
N SER A 434 8.20 5.62 5.55
CA SER A 434 8.32 5.37 7.00
C SER A 434 8.36 6.67 7.83
N THR A 435 8.86 7.76 7.25
CA THR A 435 8.93 9.08 7.88
C THR A 435 7.59 9.82 7.73
N THR A 436 6.99 9.83 6.54
CA THR A 436 5.69 10.49 6.33
C THR A 436 4.56 9.80 7.10
N GLY A 437 4.63 8.47 7.28
CA GLY A 437 3.72 7.69 8.12
C GLY A 437 3.52 8.26 9.53
N TRP A 438 4.57 8.83 10.15
CA TRP A 438 4.47 9.43 11.49
C TRP A 438 3.47 10.57 11.60
N VAL A 439 3.18 11.31 10.52
CA VAL A 439 2.13 12.34 10.50
C VAL A 439 0.77 11.72 10.83
N PHE A 440 0.47 10.59 10.21
CA PHE A 440 -0.81 9.89 10.31
C PHE A 440 -0.88 9.06 11.59
N SER A 441 0.20 8.38 11.98
CA SER A 441 0.28 7.68 13.27
C SER A 441 0.13 8.64 14.46
N LEU A 442 0.69 9.85 14.39
CA LEU A 442 0.52 10.89 15.41
C LEU A 442 -0.93 11.40 15.47
N TYR A 443 -1.58 11.59 14.32
CA TYR A 443 -3.00 11.94 14.26
C TYR A 443 -3.89 10.87 14.93
N ILE A 444 -3.69 9.58 14.62
CA ILE A 444 -4.47 8.49 15.20
C ILE A 444 -4.18 8.37 16.71
N PHE A 445 -2.91 8.45 17.12
CA PHE A 445 -2.53 8.44 18.53
C PHE A 445 -3.22 9.56 19.32
N LEU A 446 -3.10 10.82 18.90
CA LEU A 446 -3.70 11.96 19.61
C LEU A 446 -5.23 11.96 19.58
N SER A 447 -5.84 11.39 18.55
CA SER A 447 -7.31 11.19 18.46
C SER A 447 -7.87 10.39 19.64
N PHE A 448 -7.09 9.45 20.20
CA PHE A 448 -7.50 8.62 21.34
C PHE A 448 -6.81 9.00 22.65
N PHE A 449 -5.50 9.33 22.62
CA PHE A 449 -4.70 9.64 23.81
C PHE A 449 -5.20 10.86 24.57
N CYS A 450 -5.62 11.93 23.87
CA CYS A 450 -6.16 13.13 24.50
C CYS A 450 -7.48 12.87 25.28
N GLY A 451 -8.15 11.74 25.00
CA GLY A 451 -9.31 11.25 25.74
C GLY A 451 -9.08 11.29 27.25
N VAL A 452 -7.88 10.92 27.73
CA VAL A 452 -7.49 10.86 29.16
C VAL A 452 -7.92 12.07 29.98
N GLN A 453 -7.89 13.26 29.38
CA GLN A 453 -8.23 14.53 30.02
C GLN A 453 -9.61 15.05 29.58
N ILE A 454 -10.06 14.67 28.37
CA ILE A 454 -11.35 15.08 27.80
C ILE A 454 -12.52 14.40 28.52
N GLY A 455 -12.39 13.11 28.86
CA GLY A 455 -13.40 12.34 29.59
C GLY A 455 -13.79 12.96 30.94
N PRO A 456 -12.84 13.15 31.87
CA PRO A 456 -13.11 13.83 33.15
C PRO A 456 -13.67 15.26 33.02
N ILE A 457 -13.33 15.98 31.94
CA ILE A 457 -13.90 17.32 31.68
C ILE A 457 -15.33 17.21 31.14
N PHE A 458 -15.64 16.20 30.31
CA PHE A 458 -17.01 15.94 29.86
C PHE A 458 -17.91 15.58 31.05
N ASP A 459 -17.49 14.68 31.93
CA ASP A 459 -18.27 14.28 33.12
C ASP A 459 -18.50 15.48 34.07
N ALA A 460 -17.50 16.37 34.21
CA ALA A 460 -17.57 17.52 35.12
C ALA A 460 -18.21 18.79 34.53
N LYS A 461 -18.25 18.97 33.19
CA LYS A 461 -18.66 20.24 32.53
C LYS A 461 -19.54 20.08 31.27
N GLY A 462 -19.80 18.86 30.82
CA GLY A 462 -20.61 18.56 29.63
C GLY A 462 -19.89 18.78 28.29
N PRO A 463 -20.56 18.43 27.16
CA PRO A 463 -19.92 18.34 25.85
C PRO A 463 -19.64 19.68 25.16
N ARG A 464 -20.46 20.72 25.40
CA ARG A 464 -20.57 21.87 24.47
C ARG A 464 -19.24 22.57 24.19
N LEU A 465 -18.46 22.89 25.22
CA LEU A 465 -17.17 23.55 25.04
C LEU A 465 -16.12 22.62 24.40
N LEU A 466 -16.17 21.32 24.69
CA LEU A 466 -15.26 20.33 24.10
C LEU A 466 -15.53 20.17 22.60
N VAL A 467 -16.79 19.93 22.22
CA VAL A 467 -17.21 19.80 20.81
C VAL A 467 -16.92 21.09 20.04
N LEU A 468 -17.16 22.27 20.63
CA LEU A 468 -16.85 23.56 20.01
C LEU A 468 -15.35 23.75 19.77
N SER A 469 -14.51 23.52 20.81
CA SER A 469 -13.06 23.59 20.67
C SER A 469 -12.52 22.59 19.65
N GLY A 470 -13.01 21.35 19.69
CA GLY A 470 -12.64 20.31 18.72
C GLY A 470 -13.05 20.67 17.29
N SER A 471 -14.24 21.27 17.12
CA SER A 471 -14.72 21.76 15.83
C SER A 471 -13.83 22.85 15.27
N VAL A 472 -13.44 23.84 16.09
CA VAL A 472 -12.51 24.90 15.67
C VAL A 472 -11.15 24.33 15.26
N LEU A 473 -10.59 23.38 16.03
CA LEU A 473 -9.30 22.76 15.74
C LEU A 473 -9.34 21.87 14.49
N LEU A 474 -10.41 21.08 14.30
CA LEU A 474 -10.58 20.23 13.11
C LEU A 474 -10.84 21.06 11.84
N LEU A 475 -11.56 22.18 11.95
CA LEU A 475 -11.71 23.15 10.85
C LEU A 475 -10.39 23.86 10.53
N LEU A 476 -9.64 24.28 11.55
CA LEU A 476 -8.32 24.88 11.36
C LEU A 476 -7.37 23.90 10.68
N SER A 477 -7.40 22.62 11.08
CA SER A 477 -6.65 21.52 10.45
C SER A 477 -6.96 21.39 8.94
N ILE A 478 -8.23 21.13 8.57
CA ILE A 478 -8.61 20.88 7.16
C ILE A 478 -8.41 22.11 6.26
N PHE A 479 -8.62 23.34 6.77
CA PHE A 479 -8.41 24.56 5.99
C PHE A 479 -6.92 24.96 5.84
N LEU A 480 -6.09 24.80 6.88
CA LEU A 480 -4.65 25.07 6.79
C LEU A 480 -3.91 24.03 5.94
N MET A 481 -4.39 22.78 5.87
CA MET A 481 -3.75 21.73 5.08
C MET A 481 -3.60 22.10 3.60
N GLY A 482 -4.50 22.94 3.07
CA GLY A 482 -4.42 23.47 1.71
C GLY A 482 -3.30 24.50 1.46
N VAL A 483 -2.54 24.90 2.49
CA VAL A 483 -1.33 25.74 2.38
C VAL A 483 -0.08 25.07 2.99
N CYS A 484 -0.16 23.81 3.42
CA CYS A 484 1.00 23.05 3.90
C CYS A 484 1.92 22.61 2.76
N THR A 485 3.24 22.57 3.03
CA THR A 485 4.30 22.24 2.08
C THR A 485 5.35 21.36 2.78
N GLU A 486 5.88 21.83 3.90
CA GLU A 486 6.91 21.12 4.66
C GLU A 486 6.33 20.01 5.53
N TYR A 487 7.10 18.95 5.74
CA TYR A 487 6.75 17.85 6.65
C TYR A 487 6.27 18.32 8.03
N TRP A 488 6.93 19.32 8.62
CA TRP A 488 6.55 19.85 9.93
C TRP A 488 5.24 20.64 9.91
N HIS A 489 4.83 21.23 8.76
CA HIS A 489 3.50 21.81 8.60
C HIS A 489 2.44 20.71 8.78
N PHE A 490 2.63 19.54 8.15
CA PHE A 490 1.69 18.43 8.27
C PHE A 490 1.70 17.76 9.66
N ILE A 491 2.86 17.65 10.32
CA ILE A 491 2.93 17.19 11.73
C ILE A 491 2.06 18.05 12.65
N ILE A 492 2.11 19.39 12.51
CA ILE A 492 1.30 20.28 13.35
C ILE A 492 -0.16 20.30 12.89
N VAL A 493 -0.42 20.47 11.59
CA VAL A 493 -1.76 20.73 11.05
C VAL A 493 -2.59 19.46 10.93
N PHE A 494 -2.03 18.38 10.35
CA PHE A 494 -2.72 17.09 10.25
C PHE A 494 -2.58 16.33 11.57
N GLY A 495 -1.35 16.10 12.04
CA GLY A 495 -1.05 15.33 13.25
C GLY A 495 -1.69 15.91 14.51
N ILE A 496 -1.22 17.08 14.95
CA ILE A 496 -1.58 17.64 16.25
C ILE A 496 -2.97 18.30 16.23
N LEU A 497 -3.21 19.31 15.38
CA LEU A 497 -4.50 20.03 15.35
C LEU A 497 -5.65 19.10 14.94
N GLY A 498 -5.43 18.26 13.93
CA GLY A 498 -6.39 17.24 13.51
C GLY A 498 -6.68 16.22 14.61
N GLY A 499 -5.65 15.63 15.23
CA GLY A 499 -5.82 14.58 16.23
C GLY A 499 -6.51 15.08 17.50
N VAL A 500 -6.04 16.20 18.06
CA VAL A 500 -6.67 16.85 19.23
C VAL A 500 -8.10 17.30 18.91
N GLY A 501 -8.33 17.87 17.72
CA GLY A 501 -9.66 18.27 17.25
C GLY A 501 -10.63 17.09 17.15
N THR A 502 -10.21 16.00 16.53
CA THR A 502 -10.97 14.74 16.43
C THR A 502 -11.31 14.19 17.81
N SER A 503 -10.35 14.14 18.75
CA SER A 503 -10.56 13.64 20.12
C SER A 503 -11.63 14.46 20.87
N LEU A 504 -11.55 15.79 20.77
CA LEU A 504 -12.47 16.74 21.40
C LEU A 504 -13.90 16.70 20.84
N ILE A 505 -14.10 16.21 19.60
CA ILE A 505 -15.43 15.93 19.04
C ILE A 505 -15.89 14.53 19.43
N PHE A 506 -15.02 13.53 19.27
CA PHE A 506 -15.37 12.12 19.33
C PHE A 506 -15.74 11.64 20.74
N THR A 507 -14.89 11.88 21.74
CA THR A 507 -15.16 11.42 23.12
C THR A 507 -16.47 11.98 23.68
N PRO A 508 -16.78 13.29 23.54
CA PRO A 508 -18.09 13.82 23.94
C PRO A 508 -19.26 13.32 23.09
N ALA A 509 -19.07 13.09 21.78
CA ALA A 509 -20.11 12.55 20.91
C ALA A 509 -20.49 11.10 21.26
N VAL A 510 -19.53 10.27 21.69
CA VAL A 510 -19.80 8.94 22.27
C VAL A 510 -20.50 9.09 23.63
N SER A 511 -19.88 9.83 24.55
CA SER A 511 -20.29 9.87 25.96
C SER A 511 -21.68 10.49 26.18
N SER A 512 -22.07 11.44 25.33
CA SER A 512 -23.42 12.03 25.37
C SER A 512 -24.52 10.98 25.17
N LEU A 513 -24.30 9.94 24.37
CA LEU A 513 -25.31 8.91 24.09
C LEU A 513 -25.62 8.06 25.35
N GLY A 514 -24.60 7.81 26.18
CA GLY A 514 -24.75 7.09 27.44
C GLY A 514 -25.70 7.76 28.44
N HIS A 515 -25.90 9.09 28.33
CA HIS A 515 -26.79 9.87 29.20
C HIS A 515 -28.27 9.81 28.76
N PHE A 516 -28.55 9.34 27.54
CA PHE A 516 -29.91 9.27 26.97
C PHE A 516 -30.40 7.83 26.76
N PHE A 517 -29.48 6.88 26.57
CA PHE A 517 -29.80 5.47 26.34
C PHE A 517 -28.99 4.60 27.31
N PHE A 518 -29.68 3.75 28.06
CA PHE A 518 -29.11 2.66 28.84
C PHE A 518 -29.54 1.30 28.29
N VAL A 519 -30.81 1.10 27.94
CA VAL A 519 -31.31 -0.14 27.34
C VAL A 519 -30.93 -0.19 25.86
N ASN A 520 -31.34 0.78 25.05
CA ASN A 520 -31.09 0.85 23.61
C ASN A 520 -29.73 1.49 23.25
N ARG A 521 -28.74 1.33 24.15
CA ARG A 521 -27.45 2.03 24.09
C ARG A 521 -26.61 1.57 22.89
N ALA A 522 -26.59 0.28 22.57
CA ALA A 522 -25.79 -0.22 21.45
C ALA A 522 -26.37 0.15 20.08
N ASN A 523 -27.69 0.18 19.92
CA ASN A 523 -28.34 0.67 18.71
C ASN A 523 -28.07 2.16 18.50
N ALA A 524 -28.26 2.99 19.54
CA ALA A 524 -28.00 4.43 19.48
C ALA A 524 -26.52 4.75 19.15
N THR A 525 -25.58 4.08 19.83
CA THR A 525 -24.14 4.22 19.55
C THR A 525 -23.76 3.66 18.17
N GLY A 526 -24.38 2.56 17.72
CA GLY A 526 -24.18 1.97 16.39
C GLY A 526 -24.62 2.89 15.26
N ILE A 527 -25.78 3.53 15.39
CA ILE A 527 -26.26 4.54 14.44
C ILE A 527 -25.28 5.71 14.38
N ALA A 528 -24.92 6.33 15.52
CA ALA A 528 -23.99 7.44 15.55
C ALA A 528 -22.61 7.09 14.95
N ALA A 529 -22.05 5.94 15.33
CA ALA A 529 -20.75 5.47 14.85
C ALA A 529 -20.72 5.23 13.33
N ALA A 530 -21.85 4.82 12.72
CA ALA A 530 -21.95 4.60 11.28
C ALA A 530 -21.60 5.85 10.46
N GLY A 531 -21.85 7.07 10.99
CA GLY A 531 -21.46 8.33 10.34
C GLY A 531 -19.98 8.41 9.98
N GLY A 532 -19.10 7.87 10.84
CA GLY A 532 -17.67 7.79 10.55
C GLY A 532 -17.33 6.93 9.32
N SER A 533 -18.02 5.81 9.13
CA SER A 533 -17.84 4.96 7.94
C SER A 533 -18.49 5.58 6.69
N VAL A 534 -19.62 6.27 6.83
CA VAL A 534 -20.23 7.06 5.74
C VAL A 534 -19.27 8.16 5.25
N GLY A 535 -18.64 8.91 6.16
CA GLY A 535 -17.58 9.86 5.82
C GLY A 535 -16.39 9.17 5.14
N GLY A 536 -16.00 7.99 5.63
CA GLY A 536 -14.99 7.10 5.03
C GLY A 536 -15.35 6.50 3.66
N ILE A 537 -16.56 6.71 3.16
CA ILE A 537 -16.94 6.41 1.76
C ILE A 537 -16.94 7.70 0.95
N ILE A 538 -17.58 8.76 1.47
CA ILE A 538 -17.78 10.03 0.77
C ILE A 538 -16.44 10.73 0.48
N PHE A 539 -15.60 10.95 1.49
CA PHE A 539 -14.43 11.81 1.32
C PHE A 539 -13.32 11.19 0.47
N PRO A 540 -12.98 9.88 0.58
CA PRO A 540 -12.01 9.26 -0.32
C PRO A 540 -12.39 9.38 -1.81
N LEU A 541 -13.64 9.07 -2.15
CA LEU A 541 -14.15 9.13 -3.53
C LEU A 541 -14.25 10.59 -4.03
N MET A 542 -14.66 11.51 -3.16
CA MET A 542 -14.70 12.94 -3.45
C MET A 542 -13.29 13.49 -3.74
N LEU A 543 -12.32 13.24 -2.88
CA LEU A 543 -10.94 13.73 -3.05
C LEU A 543 -10.28 13.15 -4.30
N GLN A 544 -10.42 11.84 -4.56
CA GLN A 544 -9.95 11.22 -5.81
C GLN A 544 -10.52 11.92 -7.06
N SER A 545 -11.77 12.37 -7.02
CA SER A 545 -12.39 13.11 -8.12
C SER A 545 -12.00 14.59 -8.18
N LEU A 546 -11.71 15.23 -7.03
CA LEU A 546 -11.40 16.66 -6.94
C LEU A 546 -9.92 16.99 -7.16
N PHE A 547 -8.98 16.18 -6.68
CA PHE A 547 -7.55 16.42 -6.86
C PHE A 547 -7.15 16.72 -8.33
N PRO A 548 -7.57 15.96 -9.36
CA PRO A 548 -7.23 16.27 -10.76
C PRO A 548 -8.05 17.44 -11.37
N LYS A 549 -9.12 17.91 -10.69
CA LYS A 549 -10.01 18.98 -11.21
C LYS A 549 -9.71 20.36 -10.63
N VAL A 550 -9.37 20.43 -9.34
CA VAL A 550 -9.17 21.69 -8.60
C VAL A 550 -7.87 21.73 -7.79
N GLY A 551 -7.09 20.64 -7.78
CA GLY A 551 -5.86 20.53 -7.00
C GLY A 551 -6.08 20.35 -5.50
N TRP A 552 -5.00 19.95 -4.80
CA TRP A 552 -4.98 19.72 -3.34
C TRP A 552 -5.64 20.84 -2.54
N ALA A 553 -5.20 22.08 -2.76
CA ALA A 553 -5.55 23.24 -1.95
C ALA A 553 -7.03 23.61 -2.01
N TRP A 554 -7.75 23.28 -3.08
CA TRP A 554 -9.20 23.47 -3.15
C TRP A 554 -9.99 22.21 -2.78
N ALA A 555 -9.46 21.01 -3.06
CA ALA A 555 -10.08 19.76 -2.62
C ALA A 555 -10.20 19.68 -1.09
N THR A 556 -9.15 20.04 -0.34
CA THR A 556 -9.19 20.11 1.13
C THR A 556 -10.14 21.20 1.63
N ARG A 557 -10.17 22.39 1.00
CA ARG A 557 -11.11 23.47 1.35
C ARG A 557 -12.57 23.08 1.13
N ILE A 558 -12.89 22.39 0.04
CA ILE A 558 -14.24 21.86 -0.23
C ILE A 558 -14.65 20.90 0.89
N GLN A 559 -13.75 19.99 1.30
CA GLN A 559 -14.00 19.13 2.47
C GLN A 559 -14.16 19.93 3.77
N GLY A 560 -13.40 21.01 3.95
CA GLY A 560 -13.54 21.94 5.08
C GLY A 560 -14.90 22.63 5.15
N PHE A 561 -15.48 23.02 4.02
CA PHE A 561 -16.84 23.57 3.98
C PHE A 561 -17.91 22.51 4.30
N ILE A 562 -17.71 21.24 3.90
CA ILE A 562 -18.60 20.14 4.30
C ILE A 562 -18.47 19.89 5.81
N PHE A 563 -17.24 19.85 6.34
CA PHE A 563 -16.98 19.73 7.77
C PHE A 563 -17.64 20.87 8.55
N LEU A 564 -17.61 22.11 8.05
CA LEU A 564 -18.26 23.25 8.69
C LEU A 564 -19.77 23.01 8.88
N GLY A 565 -20.46 22.54 7.83
CA GLY A 565 -21.89 22.20 7.92
C GLY A 565 -22.17 21.06 8.92
N LEU A 566 -21.40 19.98 8.86
CA LEU A 566 -21.52 18.84 9.76
C LEU A 566 -21.28 19.24 11.24
N LEU A 567 -20.26 20.06 11.49
CA LEU A 567 -19.86 20.47 12.83
C LEU A 567 -20.78 21.54 13.42
N ILE A 568 -21.37 22.42 12.60
CA ILE A 568 -22.48 23.29 13.05
C ILE A 568 -23.64 22.43 13.55
N GLY A 569 -24.04 21.40 12.80
CA GLY A 569 -25.05 20.43 13.24
C GLY A 569 -24.66 19.72 14.54
N ALA A 570 -23.42 19.23 14.65
CA ALA A 570 -22.93 18.58 15.86
C ALA A 570 -22.97 19.50 17.11
N ASN A 571 -22.57 20.77 16.98
CA ASN A 571 -22.59 21.73 18.10
C ASN A 571 -24.00 22.12 18.57
N LEU A 572 -24.97 22.18 17.64
CA LEU A 572 -26.36 22.49 17.96
C LEU A 572 -27.09 21.31 18.62
N LEU A 573 -26.72 20.08 18.26
CA LEU A 573 -27.47 18.87 18.60
C LEU A 573 -26.86 18.05 19.74
N ILE A 574 -25.53 18.01 19.91
CA ILE A 574 -24.88 17.26 21.00
C ILE A 574 -25.08 17.97 22.34
N LYS A 575 -25.68 17.26 23.31
CA LYS A 575 -26.01 17.75 24.65
C LYS A 575 -25.77 16.65 25.69
N SER A 576 -25.53 17.03 26.94
CA SER A 576 -25.65 16.15 28.10
C SER A 576 -26.94 16.46 28.87
N ARG A 577 -27.62 15.43 29.37
CA ARG A 577 -28.78 15.59 30.29
C ARG A 577 -28.38 15.81 31.75
N LEU A 578 -27.38 15.06 32.22
CA LEU A 578 -26.96 15.09 33.63
C LEU A 578 -26.37 16.46 34.02
N PRO A 579 -26.67 16.97 35.23
CA PRO A 579 -26.11 18.24 35.71
C PRO A 579 -24.61 18.10 36.05
N PRO A 580 -23.77 19.11 35.76
CA PRO A 580 -22.35 19.06 36.06
C PRO A 580 -22.09 19.08 37.58
N LYS A 581 -21.33 18.10 38.08
CA LYS A 581 -21.02 17.96 39.52
C LYS A 581 -20.09 19.07 40.04
N PRO A 582 -20.53 19.95 40.97
CA PRO A 582 -19.64 20.94 41.59
C PRO A 582 -18.51 20.23 42.35
N GLY A 583 -17.26 20.55 42.04
CA GLY A 583 -16.08 19.92 42.66
C GLY A 583 -15.71 18.52 42.12
N GLY A 584 -16.35 18.04 41.06
CA GLY A 584 -15.98 16.77 40.42
C GLY A 584 -14.52 16.76 39.93
N SER A 585 -13.78 15.68 40.22
CA SER A 585 -12.37 15.57 39.81
C SER A 585 -12.21 15.50 38.30
N VAL A 586 -11.53 16.53 37.75
CA VAL A 586 -11.09 16.57 36.34
C VAL A 586 -9.76 15.85 36.10
N LEU A 587 -9.16 15.24 37.13
CA LEU A 587 -7.93 14.45 36.96
C LEU A 587 -8.25 13.01 36.52
N PRO A 588 -7.38 12.36 35.72
CA PRO A 588 -7.49 10.93 35.43
C PRO A 588 -7.31 10.09 36.70
N ASP A 589 -8.09 9.01 36.87
CA ASP A 589 -7.85 8.02 37.93
C ASP A 589 -7.49 6.65 37.36
N PHE A 590 -6.22 6.26 37.49
CA PHE A 590 -5.72 4.96 37.06
C PHE A 590 -6.08 3.81 38.01
N LYS A 591 -6.69 4.08 39.18
CA LYS A 591 -7.18 3.03 40.09
C LYS A 591 -8.30 2.19 39.46
N ILE A 592 -8.97 2.68 38.41
CA ILE A 592 -10.00 1.95 37.65
C ILE A 592 -9.45 0.58 37.18
N PHE A 593 -8.17 0.50 36.79
CA PHE A 593 -7.51 -0.75 36.39
C PHE A 593 -7.40 -1.82 37.50
N ARG A 594 -7.77 -1.51 38.75
CA ARG A 594 -7.91 -2.52 39.82
C ARG A 594 -9.16 -3.39 39.65
N GLN A 595 -10.13 -2.98 38.85
CA GLN A 595 -11.29 -3.80 38.49
C GLN A 595 -10.89 -4.80 37.39
N PRO A 596 -10.88 -6.13 37.64
CA PRO A 596 -10.36 -7.09 36.67
C PRO A 596 -11.11 -7.09 35.34
N ALA A 597 -12.43 -6.88 35.39
CA ALA A 597 -13.27 -6.75 34.20
C ALA A 597 -12.86 -5.56 33.31
N PHE A 598 -12.51 -4.41 33.89
CA PHE A 598 -12.10 -3.23 33.11
C PHE A 598 -10.70 -3.38 32.54
N LEU A 599 -9.77 -3.97 33.31
CA LEU A 599 -8.43 -4.29 32.82
C LEU A 599 -8.49 -5.26 31.62
N LEU A 600 -9.27 -6.34 31.74
CA LEU A 600 -9.48 -7.31 30.67
C LEU A 600 -10.22 -6.69 29.47
N ALA A 601 -11.23 -5.85 29.67
CA ALA A 601 -11.90 -5.12 28.59
C ALA A 601 -10.93 -4.19 27.84
N THR A 602 -10.02 -3.52 28.56
CA THR A 602 -9.00 -2.64 27.96
C THR A 602 -7.96 -3.44 27.17
N ILE A 603 -7.49 -4.58 27.72
CA ILE A 603 -6.59 -5.50 27.00
C ILE A 603 -7.27 -6.05 25.74
N GLY A 604 -8.54 -6.46 25.84
CA GLY A 604 -9.33 -6.93 24.70
C GLY A 604 -9.44 -5.87 23.61
N THR A 605 -9.75 -4.63 24.00
CA THR A 605 -9.83 -3.47 23.10
C THR A 605 -8.49 -3.17 22.43
N TYR A 606 -7.38 -3.21 23.18
CA TYR A 606 -6.03 -2.95 22.65
C TYR A 606 -5.69 -3.90 21.49
N PHE A 607 -5.90 -5.21 21.67
CA PHE A 607 -5.67 -6.20 20.62
C PHE A 607 -6.70 -6.11 19.48
N LEU A 608 -7.94 -5.74 19.78
CA LEU A 608 -9.00 -5.51 18.79
C LEU A 608 -8.69 -4.33 17.85
N GLU A 609 -8.11 -3.23 18.35
CA GLU A 609 -7.68 -2.12 17.48
C GLU A 609 -6.41 -2.46 16.69
N TRP A 610 -5.46 -3.22 17.27
CA TRP A 610 -4.33 -3.80 16.51
C TRP A 610 -4.84 -4.64 15.32
N GLY A 611 -5.85 -5.48 15.55
CA GLY A 611 -6.49 -6.26 14.49
C GLY A 611 -7.31 -5.41 13.49
N LEU A 612 -7.73 -4.19 13.84
CA LEU A 612 -8.53 -3.32 12.97
C LEU A 612 -7.68 -2.49 12.02
N PHE A 613 -6.69 -1.77 12.55
CA PHE A 613 -5.92 -0.81 11.76
C PHE A 613 -4.97 -1.47 10.75
N VAL A 614 -4.48 -2.68 11.06
CA VAL A 614 -3.57 -3.42 10.16
C VAL A 614 -4.20 -3.72 8.79
N PRO A 615 -5.37 -4.38 8.66
CA PRO A 615 -5.99 -4.58 7.35
C PRO A 615 -6.44 -3.27 6.69
N ILE A 616 -6.90 -2.26 7.45
CA ILE A 616 -7.25 -0.94 6.89
C ILE A 616 -6.05 -0.31 6.17
N THR A 617 -4.84 -0.42 6.72
CA THR A 617 -3.61 0.09 6.09
C THR A 617 -3.10 -0.82 4.98
N TYR A 618 -3.06 -2.13 5.19
CA TYR A 618 -2.27 -3.05 4.36
C TYR A 618 -3.06 -3.81 3.28
N LEU A 619 -4.40 -3.84 3.31
CA LEU A 619 -5.22 -4.61 2.36
C LEU A 619 -5.07 -4.15 0.90
N VAL A 620 -4.90 -2.84 0.65
CA VAL A 620 -4.67 -2.30 -0.71
C VAL A 620 -3.28 -2.65 -1.21
N SER A 621 -2.26 -2.46 -0.37
CA SER A 621 -0.86 -2.77 -0.70
C SER A 621 -0.66 -4.27 -0.96
N TYR A 622 -1.33 -5.12 -0.19
CA TYR A 622 -1.45 -6.55 -0.45
C TYR A 622 -2.08 -6.82 -1.83
N ALA A 623 -3.28 -6.29 -2.09
CA ALA A 623 -4.00 -6.52 -3.34
C ALA A 623 -3.23 -6.07 -4.59
N LEU A 624 -2.55 -4.91 -4.52
CA LEU A 624 -1.63 -4.43 -5.55
C LEU A 624 -0.47 -5.41 -5.79
N GLN A 625 0.11 -5.99 -4.73
CA GLN A 625 1.19 -6.97 -4.85
C GLN A 625 0.71 -8.29 -5.48
N THR A 626 -0.52 -8.75 -5.20
CA THR A 626 -1.02 -10.04 -5.72
C THR A 626 -1.09 -10.12 -7.25
N GLY A 627 -1.29 -8.98 -7.94
CA GLY A 627 -1.60 -8.94 -9.38
C GLY A 627 -3.00 -9.49 -9.77
N ALA A 628 -3.72 -10.15 -8.86
CA ALA A 628 -5.01 -10.81 -9.11
C ALA A 628 -6.18 -9.84 -9.39
N MET A 629 -5.94 -8.52 -9.30
CA MET A 629 -6.91 -7.48 -9.65
C MET A 629 -6.20 -6.21 -10.14
N THR A 630 -6.92 -5.37 -10.90
CA THR A 630 -6.37 -4.11 -11.43
C THR A 630 -6.13 -3.09 -10.31
N GLU A 631 -5.13 -2.22 -10.48
CA GLU A 631 -4.78 -1.19 -9.48
C GLU A 631 -5.99 -0.35 -9.04
N ALA A 632 -6.79 0.09 -10.02
CA ALA A 632 -8.02 0.85 -9.79
C ALA A 632 -9.07 0.08 -8.96
N PHE A 633 -9.09 -1.25 -9.03
CA PHE A 633 -9.96 -2.09 -8.20
C PHE A 633 -9.35 -2.37 -6.81
N SER A 634 -8.02 -2.49 -6.69
CA SER A 634 -7.35 -2.60 -5.38
C SER A 634 -7.68 -1.41 -4.48
N PHE A 635 -7.73 -0.19 -5.02
CA PHE A 635 -8.15 1.00 -4.27
C PHE A 635 -9.65 0.98 -3.87
N GLN A 636 -10.50 0.24 -4.57
CA GLN A 636 -11.93 0.10 -4.21
C GLN A 636 -12.14 -0.82 -3.00
N LEU A 637 -11.16 -1.64 -2.60
CA LEU A 637 -11.29 -2.52 -1.43
C LEU A 637 -11.55 -1.74 -0.13
N ILE A 638 -10.98 -0.54 0.05
CA ILE A 638 -11.27 0.31 1.23
C ILE A 638 -12.73 0.81 1.20
N ALA A 639 -13.27 1.16 0.03
CA ALA A 639 -14.67 1.54 -0.09
C ALA A 639 -15.62 0.37 0.21
N ILE A 640 -15.27 -0.85 -0.22
CA ILE A 640 -15.99 -2.09 0.09
C ILE A 640 -15.92 -2.37 1.61
N PHE A 641 -14.75 -2.23 2.23
CA PHE A 641 -14.54 -2.38 3.67
C PHE A 641 -15.37 -1.38 4.47
N ASN A 642 -15.37 -0.10 4.09
CA ASN A 642 -16.15 0.95 4.77
C ASN A 642 -17.66 0.81 4.54
N ALA A 643 -18.11 0.27 3.40
CA ALA A 643 -19.50 -0.11 3.18
C ALA A 643 -19.93 -1.24 4.14
N GLY A 644 -19.12 -2.30 4.26
CA GLY A 644 -19.32 -3.35 5.27
C GLY A 644 -19.35 -2.76 6.69
N SER A 645 -18.38 -1.90 7.03
CA SER A 645 -18.26 -1.25 8.34
C SER A 645 -19.43 -0.34 8.70
N SER A 646 -20.07 0.28 7.70
CA SER A 646 -21.27 1.11 7.93
C SER A 646 -22.43 0.27 8.47
N LEU A 647 -22.69 -0.90 7.88
CA LEU A 647 -23.68 -1.87 8.38
C LEU A 647 -23.19 -2.55 9.67
N GLY A 648 -21.89 -2.83 9.75
CA GLY A 648 -21.23 -3.46 10.89
C GLY A 648 -21.24 -2.65 12.19
N ARG A 649 -21.31 -1.31 12.09
CA ARG A 649 -21.49 -0.44 13.25
C ARG A 649 -22.92 -0.48 13.77
N TRP A 650 -23.91 -0.46 12.88
CA TRP A 650 -25.33 -0.41 13.25
C TRP A 650 -25.92 -1.78 13.62
N ALA A 651 -25.85 -2.79 12.74
CA ALA A 651 -26.63 -4.01 12.92
C ALA A 651 -26.17 -4.85 14.13
N PRO A 652 -24.86 -5.10 14.35
CA PRO A 652 -24.35 -5.59 15.64
C PRO A 652 -24.72 -4.74 16.85
N GLY A 653 -24.85 -3.41 16.71
CA GLY A 653 -25.38 -2.53 17.75
C GLY A 653 -26.83 -2.87 18.11
N TYR A 654 -27.70 -2.97 17.11
CA TYR A 654 -29.10 -3.37 17.28
C TYR A 654 -29.27 -4.80 17.85
N LEU A 655 -28.35 -5.71 17.50
CA LEU A 655 -28.34 -7.08 18.03
C LEU A 655 -27.83 -7.13 19.49
N ALA A 656 -26.84 -6.31 19.85
CA ALA A 656 -26.27 -6.26 21.20
C ALA A 656 -27.27 -5.88 22.29
N ASP A 657 -28.20 -4.96 22.02
CA ASP A 657 -29.27 -4.62 22.98
C ASP A 657 -30.34 -5.72 23.13
N LYS A 658 -30.33 -6.76 22.27
CA LYS A 658 -31.25 -7.92 22.35
C LYS A 658 -30.59 -9.22 22.84
N PHE A 659 -29.35 -9.47 22.44
CA PHE A 659 -28.64 -10.73 22.68
C PHE A 659 -27.50 -10.61 23.71
N GLY A 660 -27.27 -9.42 24.26
CA GLY A 660 -26.13 -9.11 25.15
C GLY A 660 -24.99 -8.45 24.39
N ARG A 661 -24.35 -7.47 25.01
CA ARG A 661 -23.29 -6.63 24.43
C ARG A 661 -21.98 -7.37 24.35
N TYR A 662 -21.58 -8.03 25.43
CA TYR A 662 -20.40 -8.89 25.40
C TYR A 662 -20.65 -10.14 24.57
N ASN A 663 -21.85 -10.73 24.63
CA ASN A 663 -22.23 -11.85 23.75
C ASN A 663 -22.06 -11.47 22.26
N THR A 664 -22.53 -10.29 21.86
CA THR A 664 -22.44 -9.82 20.47
C THR A 664 -21.03 -9.39 20.08
N MET A 665 -20.29 -8.71 20.98
CA MET A 665 -18.87 -8.38 20.79
C MET A 665 -18.02 -9.65 20.58
N ILE A 666 -18.28 -10.72 21.35
CA ILE A 666 -17.64 -12.03 21.19
C ILE A 666 -17.95 -12.61 19.81
N ALA A 667 -19.22 -12.60 19.39
CA ALA A 667 -19.63 -13.11 18.08
C ALA A 667 -18.99 -12.35 16.90
N THR A 668 -18.90 -11.02 16.96
CA THR A 668 -18.24 -10.22 15.90
C THR A 668 -16.73 -10.31 15.96
N THR A 669 -16.12 -10.45 17.14
CA THR A 669 -14.69 -10.76 17.30
C THR A 669 -14.34 -12.11 16.66
N ILE A 670 -15.18 -13.13 16.83
CA ILE A 670 -15.06 -14.41 16.11
C ILE A 670 -15.14 -14.21 14.60
N GLY A 671 -16.02 -13.33 14.10
CA GLY A 671 -16.07 -12.93 12.69
C GLY A 671 -14.77 -12.30 12.18
N CYS A 672 -14.15 -11.40 12.96
CA CYS A 672 -12.85 -10.79 12.63
C CYS A 672 -11.70 -11.81 12.61
N MET A 673 -11.67 -12.70 13.60
CA MET A 673 -10.71 -13.80 13.72
C MET A 673 -10.83 -14.78 12.55
N THR A 674 -12.04 -15.28 12.28
CA THR A 674 -12.29 -16.31 11.24
C THR A 674 -12.14 -15.76 9.83
N SER A 675 -12.50 -14.51 9.56
CA SER A 675 -12.22 -13.88 8.26
C SER A 675 -10.73 -13.63 8.05
N SER A 676 -9.98 -13.21 9.07
CA SER A 676 -8.53 -12.98 8.96
C SER A 676 -7.75 -14.29 8.77
N LEU A 677 -8.04 -15.33 9.57
CA LEU A 677 -7.36 -16.63 9.50
C LEU A 677 -7.91 -17.56 8.40
N GLY A 678 -9.16 -17.39 7.98
CA GLY A 678 -9.85 -18.27 7.03
C GLY A 678 -10.05 -17.70 5.62
N LEU A 679 -9.85 -16.39 5.41
CA LEU A 679 -9.93 -15.77 4.08
C LEU A 679 -8.62 -15.04 3.72
N TRP A 680 -8.16 -14.09 4.54
CA TRP A 680 -6.97 -13.28 4.20
C TRP A 680 -5.69 -14.12 4.27
N LEU A 681 -5.48 -14.90 5.33
CA LEU A 681 -4.30 -15.75 5.47
C LEU A 681 -4.20 -16.79 4.33
N PRO A 682 -5.25 -17.56 3.96
CA PRO A 682 -5.21 -18.43 2.79
C PRO A 682 -4.91 -17.70 1.48
N ALA A 683 -5.54 -16.53 1.24
CA ALA A 683 -5.25 -15.75 0.03
C ALA A 683 -3.78 -15.29 -0.02
N ALA A 684 -3.21 -14.85 1.11
CA ALA A 684 -1.82 -14.43 1.21
C ALA A 684 -0.83 -15.61 1.09
N VAL A 685 -1.21 -16.82 1.54
CA VAL A 685 -0.40 -18.04 1.36
C VAL A 685 -0.44 -18.52 -0.10
N LEU A 686 -1.61 -18.55 -0.74
CA LEU A 686 -1.75 -18.89 -2.17
C LEU A 686 -0.93 -17.96 -3.07
N THR A 687 -0.92 -16.66 -2.74
CA THR A 687 -0.09 -15.64 -3.42
C THR A 687 1.41 -16.01 -3.41
N VAL A 688 1.91 -16.59 -2.31
CA VAL A 688 3.32 -16.99 -2.17
C VAL A 688 3.60 -18.36 -2.81
N GLN A 689 2.63 -19.28 -2.75
CA GLN A 689 2.76 -20.63 -3.33
C GLN A 689 2.69 -20.62 -4.87
N GLY A 690 2.18 -19.56 -5.48
CA GLY A 690 2.13 -19.40 -6.94
C GLY A 690 1.07 -20.25 -7.63
N ASP A 691 0.03 -20.65 -6.89
CA ASP A 691 -1.11 -21.41 -7.42
C ASP A 691 -1.99 -20.50 -8.30
N PRO A 692 -2.23 -20.78 -9.61
CA PRO A 692 -2.69 -19.78 -10.59
C PRO A 692 -4.14 -19.29 -10.49
N SER A 693 -4.79 -19.42 -9.34
CA SER A 693 -6.21 -19.07 -9.18
C SER A 693 -6.41 -17.62 -8.71
N ASP A 694 -6.07 -16.67 -9.59
CA ASP A 694 -6.31 -15.23 -9.39
C ASP A 694 -7.77 -14.93 -9.02
N SER A 695 -8.72 -15.69 -9.59
CA SER A 695 -10.14 -15.65 -9.25
C SER A 695 -10.42 -16.03 -7.79
N THR A 696 -9.72 -17.02 -7.23
CA THR A 696 -9.79 -17.40 -5.82
C THR A 696 -9.16 -16.34 -4.93
N ILE A 697 -7.95 -15.86 -5.26
CA ILE A 697 -7.26 -14.83 -4.46
C ILE A 697 -8.11 -13.55 -4.42
N LYS A 698 -8.64 -13.11 -5.56
CA LYS A 698 -9.57 -11.97 -5.66
C LYS A 698 -10.88 -12.23 -4.90
N GLY A 699 -11.47 -13.42 -5.04
CA GLY A 699 -12.71 -13.81 -4.36
C GLY A 699 -12.57 -13.80 -2.83
N LEU A 700 -11.51 -14.43 -2.30
CA LEU A 700 -11.16 -14.42 -0.89
C LEU A 700 -10.89 -12.99 -0.38
N THR A 701 -10.16 -12.17 -1.15
CA THR A 701 -9.82 -10.79 -0.76
C THR A 701 -11.04 -9.86 -0.71
N ILE A 702 -11.97 -9.97 -1.67
CA ILE A 702 -13.23 -9.22 -1.66
C ILE A 702 -14.14 -9.70 -0.51
N THR A 703 -14.26 -11.02 -0.33
CA THR A 703 -15.07 -11.61 0.74
C THR A 703 -14.51 -11.22 2.12
N TYR A 704 -13.18 -11.21 2.26
CA TYR A 704 -12.49 -10.67 3.43
C TYR A 704 -12.83 -9.20 3.65
N ALA A 705 -12.69 -8.33 2.63
CA ALA A 705 -13.01 -6.91 2.77
C ALA A 705 -14.44 -6.66 3.27
N VAL A 706 -15.43 -7.41 2.76
CA VAL A 706 -16.83 -7.31 3.20
C VAL A 706 -17.04 -7.82 4.62
N ILE A 707 -16.62 -9.07 4.92
CA ILE A 707 -16.87 -9.70 6.22
C ILE A 707 -16.05 -9.02 7.32
N MET A 708 -14.76 -8.75 7.07
CA MET A 708 -13.90 -8.02 7.99
C MET A 708 -14.43 -6.60 8.21
N GLY A 709 -14.85 -5.89 7.16
CA GLY A 709 -15.48 -4.59 7.28
C GLY A 709 -16.70 -4.63 8.20
N PHE A 710 -17.62 -5.56 7.97
CA PHE A 710 -18.83 -5.74 8.80
C PHE A 710 -18.51 -6.15 10.25
N SER A 711 -17.74 -7.22 10.46
CA SER A 711 -17.42 -7.70 11.80
C SER A 711 -16.64 -6.66 12.60
N SER A 712 -15.60 -6.07 12.01
CA SER A 712 -14.74 -5.09 12.70
C SER A 712 -15.35 -3.69 12.78
N GLY A 713 -16.37 -3.38 11.99
CA GLY A 713 -17.19 -2.18 12.18
C GLY A 713 -17.82 -2.15 13.59
N SER A 714 -18.25 -3.31 14.09
CA SER A 714 -18.86 -3.42 15.43
C SER A 714 -17.90 -3.03 16.56
N ASN A 715 -16.59 -3.15 16.35
CA ASN A 715 -15.56 -2.81 17.33
C ASN A 715 -15.74 -1.36 17.83
N ILE A 716 -15.99 -0.43 16.90
CA ILE A 716 -16.12 1.00 17.17
C ILE A 716 -17.45 1.36 17.83
N SER A 717 -18.53 0.59 17.60
CA SER A 717 -19.84 0.86 18.20
C SER A 717 -20.10 0.08 19.50
N LEU A 718 -19.51 -1.11 19.68
CA LEU A 718 -19.74 -1.97 20.85
C LEU A 718 -18.73 -1.73 21.97
N THR A 719 -17.44 -1.43 21.68
CA THR A 719 -16.44 -1.13 22.72
C THR A 719 -16.90 -0.04 23.71
N PRO A 720 -17.34 1.16 23.25
CA PRO A 720 -17.91 2.16 24.14
C PRO A 720 -19.09 1.66 24.99
N VAL A 721 -19.89 0.73 24.48
CA VAL A 721 -21.08 0.23 25.18
C VAL A 721 -20.68 -0.82 26.23
N CYS A 722 -19.75 -1.71 25.90
CA CYS A 722 -19.17 -2.72 26.79
C CYS A 722 -18.38 -2.09 27.95
N VAL A 723 -17.59 -1.04 27.69
CA VAL A 723 -16.94 -0.24 28.75
C VAL A 723 -18.00 0.45 29.63
N GLY A 724 -19.09 0.92 29.00
CA GLY A 724 -20.26 1.48 29.67
C GLY A 724 -21.10 0.52 30.52
N MET A 725 -20.71 -0.75 30.66
CA MET A 725 -21.29 -1.70 31.63
C MET A 725 -20.45 -1.84 32.90
N LEU A 726 -19.24 -1.27 32.91
CA LEU A 726 -18.26 -1.42 33.99
C LEU A 726 -18.17 -0.16 34.87
N CYS A 727 -19.07 0.81 34.67
CA CYS A 727 -19.09 2.10 35.35
C CYS A 727 -20.52 2.63 35.55
N ASP A 728 -20.69 3.47 36.58
CA ASP A 728 -21.84 4.36 36.69
C ASP A 728 -21.82 5.36 35.52
N THR A 729 -22.98 5.68 34.93
CA THR A 729 -23.08 6.58 33.77
C THR A 729 -22.47 7.97 34.02
N GLU A 730 -22.42 8.41 35.28
CA GLU A 730 -21.81 9.69 35.69
C GLU A 730 -20.27 9.74 35.59
N GLU A 731 -19.60 8.59 35.41
CA GLU A 731 -18.15 8.49 35.21
C GLU A 731 -17.81 7.84 33.85
N TYR A 732 -18.81 7.74 32.96
CA TYR A 732 -18.68 7.08 31.67
C TYR A 732 -17.57 7.72 30.82
N GLY A 733 -17.48 9.06 30.81
CA GLY A 733 -16.46 9.78 30.05
C GLY A 733 -15.06 9.41 30.51
N ARG A 734 -14.81 9.40 31.83
CA ARG A 734 -13.54 8.96 32.44
C ARG A 734 -13.22 7.51 32.10
N TYR A 735 -14.15 6.57 32.28
CA TYR A 735 -13.90 5.15 31.99
C TYR A 735 -13.58 4.90 30.52
N TYR A 736 -14.38 5.47 29.62
CA TYR A 736 -14.16 5.37 28.17
C TYR A 736 -12.80 5.96 27.76
N ALA A 737 -12.49 7.15 28.26
CA ALA A 737 -11.21 7.82 28.08
C ALA A 737 -10.02 6.99 28.57
N THR A 738 -10.08 6.48 29.81
CA THR A 738 -8.98 5.72 30.42
C THR A 738 -8.69 4.42 29.66
N CYS A 739 -9.72 3.75 29.13
CA CYS A 739 -9.53 2.63 28.22
C CYS A 739 -8.82 3.07 26.93
N TYR A 740 -9.40 4.02 26.18
CA TYR A 740 -8.84 4.43 24.89
C TYR A 740 -7.48 5.13 24.97
N THR A 741 -7.09 5.66 26.13
CA THR A 741 -5.75 6.18 26.40
C THR A 741 -4.68 5.08 26.26
N ILE A 742 -4.91 3.89 26.84
CA ILE A 742 -3.97 2.76 26.71
C ILE A 742 -3.98 2.20 25.28
N VAL A 743 -5.18 2.08 24.70
CA VAL A 743 -5.40 1.60 23.33
C VAL A 743 -4.72 2.49 22.28
N SER A 744 -4.56 3.80 22.53
CA SER A 744 -3.84 4.72 21.63
C SER A 744 -2.38 4.30 21.36
N PHE A 745 -1.69 3.71 22.34
CA PHE A 745 -0.35 3.15 22.13
C PHE A 745 -0.38 1.92 21.21
N GLY A 746 -1.51 1.20 21.20
CA GLY A 746 -1.77 0.14 20.23
C GLY A 746 -1.89 0.70 18.81
N THR A 747 -2.75 1.69 18.60
CA THR A 747 -2.94 2.30 17.28
C THR A 747 -1.67 2.98 16.73
N LEU A 748 -0.82 3.52 17.61
CA LEU A 748 0.51 4.05 17.26
C LEU A 748 1.51 2.97 16.82
N THR A 749 1.47 1.77 17.40
CA THR A 749 2.50 0.73 17.22
C THR A 749 2.12 -0.38 16.24
N GLY A 750 0.83 -0.68 16.08
CA GLY A 750 0.36 -1.83 15.30
C GLY A 750 0.75 -1.78 13.82
N VAL A 751 0.67 -0.60 13.19
CA VAL A 751 1.04 -0.42 11.78
C VAL A 751 2.56 -0.58 11.57
N PRO A 752 3.46 0.10 12.31
CA PRO A 752 4.90 -0.16 12.23
C PRO A 752 5.30 -1.62 12.48
N ILE A 753 4.68 -2.30 13.45
CA ILE A 753 4.95 -3.72 13.73
C ILE A 753 4.52 -4.60 12.56
N ALA A 754 3.32 -4.37 12.00
CA ALA A 754 2.84 -5.08 10.81
C ALA A 754 3.77 -4.87 9.60
N GLY A 755 4.26 -3.65 9.38
CA GLY A 755 5.27 -3.35 8.35
C GLY A 755 6.58 -4.12 8.56
N ALA A 756 7.09 -4.16 9.79
CA ALA A 756 8.30 -4.93 10.12
C ALA A 756 8.10 -6.46 9.91
N ILE A 757 6.90 -6.98 10.20
CA ILE A 757 6.54 -8.38 9.92
C ILE A 757 6.55 -8.66 8.41
N ILE A 758 5.97 -7.78 7.58
CA ILE A 758 6.00 -7.92 6.11
C ILE A 758 7.45 -7.96 5.61
N SER A 759 8.32 -7.07 6.11
CA SER A 759 9.75 -7.07 5.77
C SER A 759 10.47 -8.35 6.20
N ALA A 760 10.22 -8.84 7.41
CA ALA A 760 10.78 -10.09 7.92
C ALA A 760 10.28 -11.33 7.14
N CYS A 761 9.05 -11.30 6.63
CA CYS A 761 8.48 -12.29 5.73
C CYS A 761 8.92 -12.11 4.25
N GLY A 762 9.99 -11.36 3.97
CA GLY A 762 10.51 -11.17 2.60
C GLY A 762 9.59 -10.38 1.68
N GLY A 763 8.73 -9.52 2.25
CA GLY A 763 7.68 -8.80 1.53
C GLY A 763 6.35 -9.54 1.42
N ALA A 764 6.22 -10.76 1.96
CA ALA A 764 4.99 -11.54 1.88
C ALA A 764 4.00 -11.27 3.02
N TYR A 765 2.70 -11.22 2.71
CA TYR A 765 1.66 -10.77 3.65
C TYR A 765 1.08 -11.87 4.56
N TRP A 766 1.49 -13.13 4.42
CA TRP A 766 0.96 -14.22 5.26
C TRP A 766 1.27 -14.03 6.76
N GLY A 767 2.43 -13.45 7.09
CA GLY A 767 2.83 -13.17 8.47
C GLY A 767 1.94 -12.12 9.14
N VAL A 768 1.63 -11.04 8.41
CA VAL A 768 0.74 -9.97 8.92
C VAL A 768 -0.73 -10.42 8.98
N ALA A 769 -1.19 -11.27 8.06
CA ALA A 769 -2.51 -11.89 8.13
C ALA A 769 -2.64 -12.82 9.36
N THR A 770 -1.62 -13.64 9.63
CA THR A 770 -1.53 -14.46 10.86
C THR A 770 -1.54 -13.58 12.11
N TRP A 771 -0.70 -12.54 12.16
CA TRP A 771 -0.63 -11.60 13.29
C TRP A 771 -2.00 -10.92 13.56
N THR A 772 -2.68 -10.47 12.51
CA THR A 772 -4.03 -9.87 12.60
C THR A 772 -5.04 -10.84 13.21
N GLY A 773 -5.03 -12.10 12.77
CA GLY A 773 -5.86 -13.15 13.34
C GLY A 773 -5.55 -13.46 14.81
N LEU A 774 -4.26 -13.53 15.18
CA LEU A 774 -3.82 -13.76 16.56
C LEU A 774 -4.20 -12.59 17.50
N CYS A 775 -4.17 -11.35 17.02
CA CYS A 775 -4.68 -10.21 17.77
C CYS A 775 -6.17 -10.41 18.13
N TYR A 776 -6.99 -10.89 17.18
CA TYR A 776 -8.39 -11.21 17.48
C TYR A 776 -8.57 -12.44 18.38
N VAL A 777 -7.65 -13.42 18.40
CA VAL A 777 -7.64 -14.49 19.42
C VAL A 777 -7.42 -13.90 20.82
N CYS A 778 -6.46 -12.98 20.98
CA CYS A 778 -6.20 -12.31 22.25
C CYS A 778 -7.39 -11.44 22.70
N ALA A 779 -8.01 -10.70 21.78
CA ALA A 779 -9.21 -9.91 22.05
C ALA A 779 -10.40 -10.80 22.47
N LEU A 780 -10.62 -11.90 21.76
CA LEU A 780 -11.68 -12.87 22.05
C LEU A 780 -11.52 -13.49 23.44
N ALA A 781 -10.32 -13.94 23.78
CA ALA A 781 -10.03 -14.49 25.10
C ALA A 781 -10.31 -13.49 26.24
N ALA A 782 -9.93 -12.23 26.04
CA ALA A 782 -10.15 -11.17 27.02
C ALA A 782 -11.64 -10.82 27.19
N PHE A 783 -12.41 -10.66 26.11
CA PHE A 783 -13.86 -10.38 26.19
C PHE A 783 -14.66 -11.57 26.74
N CYS A 784 -14.29 -12.80 26.39
CA CYS A 784 -14.84 -14.02 27.01
C CYS A 784 -14.56 -14.04 28.53
N ALA A 785 -13.35 -13.67 28.97
CA ALA A 785 -13.02 -13.61 30.38
C ALA A 785 -13.88 -12.58 31.14
N VAL A 786 -14.07 -11.37 30.61
CA VAL A 786 -14.98 -10.37 31.21
C VAL A 786 -16.41 -10.91 31.32
N ARG A 787 -16.91 -11.54 30.25
CA ARG A 787 -18.26 -12.11 30.18
C ARG A 787 -18.47 -13.26 31.16
N VAL A 788 -17.45 -14.07 31.42
CA VAL A 788 -17.49 -15.15 32.43
C VAL A 788 -17.39 -14.60 33.85
N ILE A 789 -16.55 -13.59 34.11
CA ILE A 789 -16.41 -12.97 35.43
C ILE A 789 -17.73 -12.31 35.88
N ASN A 790 -18.39 -11.56 34.99
CA ASN A 790 -19.56 -10.75 35.36
C ASN A 790 -20.91 -11.48 35.21
N ALA A 791 -21.00 -12.51 34.36
CA ALA A 791 -22.28 -13.20 34.07
C ALA A 791 -22.15 -14.74 33.89
N GLY A 792 -21.00 -15.32 34.25
CA GLY A 792 -20.78 -16.77 34.30
C GLY A 792 -20.77 -17.48 32.94
N TRP A 793 -20.55 -18.80 32.96
CA TRP A 793 -20.43 -19.65 31.78
C TRP A 793 -21.74 -19.88 31.00
N LYS A 794 -22.90 -19.41 31.51
CA LYS A 794 -24.19 -19.57 30.83
C LYS A 794 -24.31 -18.58 29.67
N LEU A 795 -24.16 -19.07 28.43
CA LEU A 795 -24.28 -18.28 27.19
C LEU A 795 -25.62 -17.52 27.10
N ASN A 796 -26.70 -18.12 27.62
CA ASN A 796 -28.06 -17.60 27.57
C ASN A 796 -28.28 -16.33 28.41
N VAL A 797 -27.33 -15.93 29.27
CA VAL A 797 -27.46 -14.70 30.08
C VAL A 797 -27.14 -13.49 29.19
N LEU A 798 -28.06 -12.53 29.18
CA LEU A 798 -27.92 -11.27 28.47
C LEU A 798 -26.98 -10.34 29.24
N TYR A 799 -25.76 -10.18 28.71
CA TYR A 799 -24.73 -9.25 29.20
C TYR A 799 -23.98 -8.69 28.00
#